data_AF-A0A8H7EF87-F1
#
_entry.id   AF-A0A8H7EF87-F1
#
_cell.length_a   1.000
_cell.length_b   1.000
_cell.length_c   1.000
_cell.angle_alpha   90.00
_cell.angle_beta   90.00
_cell.angle_gamma   90.00
#
_symmetry.space_group_name_H-M   'P 1'
#
loop_
_entity.id
_entity.type
_entity.pdbx_description
1 polymer ?
#
loop_
_entity_poly.entity_id
_entity_poly.type
_entity_poly.pdbx_seq_one_letter_code
_entity_poly.pdbx_strand_id
1 'polypeptide(L)'
;MAAEFDASTLTAEQLPELLKNDIAVKVAGIDVDGVLRGKLMAKKKFLSIANDGFGFCSVIFGWDMHDQTYFKELAISNKENGYRDLLAIPDLTSFRRIPWEDNIPFFLISFHDPDTKGTLSACPRSLLKRAVDKLKENGYGAMAGAEYEFYQFRAPQSHDGSEKNTSSTAVFLRENPVNSLPSLTEGMFGYSITRPVHNQEYYYGIFNTCAQFGCGIEGWHTESGPGVFEAALEFGEIQAMADKASLFKLVVKSLGSKFGITPCFMAKPREGLPGNSGHMHVSIVDKEGKNLFYRGEEDKNAPYSDIRYLSDLGRHFLAGLIDGLPDIMPILAPNVNSYKRLVENFWAPVTVSWGLEHRAASIRLISPPTSSGKATRFEVRVPGADTNPHFVLAAILALGWRGIEKKMEISIPPLGKGEDVGGEADKGERLAKSLKEATERFMRKESVAREVFGDQFVDHFGGTRQHEIRLWDEAVTDWEVRRYIETMKVVSFIAACFAAQASAAATKHVNTALSSNAQDLFDWSMHIQDNRYDASYNFIQYSDKGPWSVRFTAWYVAGLLHRNQGDDVKHAEASIRNILACQMIDDFDAPWYGTYKLSPDQPDPTPNSGLYPPKIYTTYDPNWRDFIGTQLVQILSEFPHLLSAPLVTSIEDSLEIAAVGSMRRNGSYPTEDDNLTIGYTNPAMMRALLCEYIGMRRQNSTFTSFAEDQGRQILELFQREGAETLSEYNAPTYYGIDVWALGAQIKYGGSNSSMTTAAHYILPRMMGDLAEHYNGYLGNVVGPYDRAYTRDITQHSAVLSLVLWGLWGREKTTQPKKMESDLLFDVAQGAAIALVLDGVKPLLPAGVEEAFTARDLVGEARWLNRTVYDDLDGGEARVVTSWISKELMIGGQQLDEEENRGDQFVPAIVHWAGDKEHKPYPLNTFFSLYPSASSIHAVASPNHLSVSYPNRTQEGSDIFTFALSNVPPSWTLGTGRQVMGFENLPCVEIEVEAEGLVKQNVTYGTALRNHLFYNISYVVPEEFQGVPKVELDIKYTC
;
A
#
# COMPACT_ATOMS: atom_id res chain seq x y z
N MET A 1 19.77 33.88 42.62
CA MET A 1 20.11 35.26 42.18
C MET A 1 19.84 35.43 40.68
N ALA A 2 18.61 35.19 40.21
CA ALA A 2 18.17 35.49 38.83
C ALA A 2 17.08 36.58 38.80
N ALA A 3 16.84 37.23 39.94
CA ALA A 3 15.70 38.12 40.18
C ALA A 3 16.04 39.61 39.96
N GLU A 4 17.26 39.98 39.53
CA GLU A 4 17.67 41.39 39.42
C GLU A 4 17.63 41.96 38.00
N PHE A 5 17.47 41.14 36.96
CA PHE A 5 17.44 41.62 35.58
C PHE A 5 16.11 41.28 34.91
N ASP A 6 15.32 42.31 34.62
CA ASP A 6 14.18 42.21 33.74
C ASP A 6 14.68 42.06 32.30
N ALA A 7 14.52 40.87 31.73
CA ALA A 7 14.94 40.56 30.37
C ALA A 7 14.40 41.58 29.35
N SER A 8 13.19 42.11 29.55
CA SER A 8 12.57 43.06 28.62
C SER A 8 13.28 44.42 28.53
N THR A 9 14.18 44.72 29.47
CA THR A 9 14.94 45.97 29.54
C THR A 9 16.46 45.78 29.48
N LEU A 10 16.92 44.56 29.19
CA LEU A 10 18.33 44.21 29.23
C LEU A 10 19.14 44.96 28.16
N THR A 11 20.20 45.67 28.57
CA THR A 11 21.13 46.37 27.67
C THR A 11 22.48 45.67 27.59
N ALA A 12 23.27 46.01 26.58
CA ALA A 12 24.59 45.40 26.38
C ALA A 12 25.57 45.74 27.52
N GLU A 13 25.44 46.92 28.13
CA GLU A 13 26.27 47.36 29.26
C GLU A 13 26.05 46.50 30.51
N GLN A 14 24.88 45.88 30.64
CA GLN A 14 24.52 45.01 31.77
C GLN A 14 25.03 43.57 31.60
N LEU A 15 25.40 43.15 30.38
CA LEU A 15 25.80 41.77 30.08
C LEU A 15 27.03 41.28 30.85
N PRO A 16 28.11 42.08 31.06
CA PRO A 16 29.26 41.61 31.82
C PRO A 16 28.92 41.21 33.26
N GLU A 17 28.02 41.96 33.90
CA GLU A 17 27.56 41.68 35.26
C GLU A 17 26.56 40.51 35.29
N LEU A 18 25.58 40.52 34.37
CA LEU A 18 24.62 39.42 34.21
C LEU A 18 25.32 38.07 34.00
N LEU A 19 26.38 38.05 33.20
CA LEU A 19 27.13 36.87 32.79
C LEU A 19 28.43 36.67 33.59
N LYS A 20 28.59 37.31 34.75
CA LYS A 20 29.85 37.29 35.52
C LYS A 20 30.34 35.87 35.82
N ASN A 21 29.41 34.96 36.11
CA ASN A 21 29.68 33.57 36.48
C ASN A 21 29.62 32.59 35.31
N ASP A 22 29.28 33.04 34.11
CA ASP A 22 29.16 32.19 32.93
C ASP A 22 30.47 32.21 32.12
N ILE A 23 30.81 31.09 31.47
CA ILE A 23 31.97 30.99 30.56
C ILE A 23 31.57 30.93 29.09
N ALA A 24 30.30 30.61 28.80
CA ALA A 24 29.75 30.47 27.47
C ALA A 24 28.28 30.91 27.43
N VAL A 25 27.81 31.24 26.23
CA VAL A 25 26.44 31.68 25.91
C VAL A 25 25.99 30.94 24.66
N LYS A 26 24.78 30.38 24.66
CA LYS A 26 24.17 29.78 23.48
C LYS A 26 23.32 30.83 22.75
N VAL A 27 23.43 30.89 21.43
CA VAL A 27 22.57 31.74 20.60
C VAL A 27 21.93 30.90 19.51
N ALA A 28 20.68 31.17 19.16
CA ALA A 28 20.01 30.47 18.05
C ALA A 28 19.03 31.36 17.30
N GLY A 29 19.02 31.23 15.98
CA GLY A 29 18.00 31.78 15.10
C GLY A 29 17.03 30.70 14.68
N ILE A 30 15.97 31.09 13.98
CA ILE A 30 14.94 30.18 13.50
C ILE A 30 15.02 30.18 11.98
N ASP A 31 15.17 29.01 11.36
CA ASP A 31 15.14 28.87 9.91
C ASP A 31 13.70 28.85 9.37
N VAL A 32 13.54 28.69 8.05
CA VAL A 32 12.22 28.74 7.40
C VAL A 32 11.27 27.65 7.90
N ASP A 33 11.80 26.50 8.30
CA ASP A 33 11.03 25.34 8.77
C ASP A 33 10.74 25.38 10.27
N GLY A 34 11.17 26.46 10.95
CA GLY A 34 10.92 26.64 12.38
C GLY A 34 11.92 25.91 13.27
N VAL A 35 13.03 25.41 12.71
CA VAL A 35 14.10 24.74 13.46
C VAL A 35 15.04 25.80 14.05
N LEU A 36 15.39 25.63 15.33
CA LEU A 36 16.40 26.47 15.97
C LEU A 36 17.80 26.07 15.51
N ARG A 37 18.49 26.99 14.83
CA ARG A 37 19.87 26.83 14.34
C ARG A 37 20.78 27.79 15.10
N GLY A 38 21.83 27.27 15.75
CA GLY A 38 22.57 28.05 16.74
C GLY A 38 24.03 27.66 16.97
N LYS A 39 24.70 28.43 17.83
CA LYS A 39 26.10 28.24 18.23
C LYS A 39 26.25 28.39 19.74
N LEU A 40 27.17 27.61 20.32
CA LEU A 40 27.71 27.87 21.64
C LEU A 40 28.93 28.79 21.50
N MET A 41 28.92 29.93 22.18
CA MET A 41 29.96 30.95 22.07
C MET A 41 30.63 31.18 23.42
N ALA A 42 31.96 31.34 23.43
CA ALA A 42 32.66 31.80 24.64
C ALA A 42 32.13 33.17 25.07
N LYS A 43 31.99 33.42 26.39
CA LYS A 43 31.47 34.69 26.94
C LYS A 43 32.17 35.91 26.34
N LYS A 44 33.50 35.88 26.26
CA LYS A 44 34.30 36.97 25.68
C LYS A 44 33.89 37.30 24.25
N LYS A 45 33.63 36.28 23.43
CA LYS A 45 33.17 36.47 22.04
C LYS A 45 31.75 37.02 22.02
N PHE A 46 30.84 36.50 22.85
CA PHE A 46 29.47 37.00 22.93
C PHE A 46 29.41 38.48 23.32
N LEU A 47 30.15 38.89 24.35
CA LEU A 47 30.22 40.30 24.77
C LEU A 47 30.73 41.21 23.64
N SER A 48 31.64 40.73 22.79
CA SER A 48 32.17 41.53 21.67
C SER A 48 31.24 41.63 20.47
N ILE A 49 30.14 40.88 20.43
CA ILE A 49 29.19 40.85 19.30
C ILE A 49 27.76 41.22 19.70
N ALA A 50 27.51 41.46 21.00
CA ALA A 50 26.16 41.62 21.53
C ALA A 50 25.38 42.78 20.87
N ASN A 51 26.07 43.86 20.51
CA ASN A 51 25.49 45.00 19.80
C ASN A 51 25.63 44.89 18.27
N ASP A 52 26.84 44.60 17.80
CA ASP A 52 27.17 44.71 16.38
C ASP A 52 26.85 43.44 15.57
N GLY A 53 26.49 42.34 16.24
CA GLY A 53 26.21 41.06 15.62
C GLY A 53 27.47 40.30 15.16
N PHE A 54 27.26 39.21 14.45
CA PHE A 54 28.31 38.33 13.95
C PHE A 54 27.92 37.63 12.64
N GLY A 55 28.91 37.11 11.92
CA GLY A 55 28.69 36.33 10.70
C GLY A 55 28.04 34.96 10.99
N PHE A 56 26.98 34.66 10.26
CA PHE A 56 26.32 33.36 10.26
C PHE A 56 26.09 32.89 8.83
N CYS A 57 26.58 31.70 8.48
CA CYS A 57 26.51 31.19 7.11
C CYS A 57 25.08 31.25 6.55
N SER A 58 24.91 31.86 5.37
CA SER A 58 23.60 32.01 4.72
C SER A 58 22.93 30.69 4.35
N VAL A 59 23.69 29.58 4.32
CA VAL A 59 23.19 28.23 3.99
C VAL A 59 21.99 27.80 4.85
N ILE A 60 21.82 28.37 6.04
CA ILE A 60 20.61 28.15 6.86
C ILE A 60 19.29 28.53 6.16
N PHE A 61 19.35 29.34 5.11
CA PHE A 61 18.24 29.70 4.21
C PHE A 61 18.46 29.16 2.79
N GLY A 62 19.35 28.19 2.62
CA GLY A 62 19.70 27.55 1.35
C GLY A 62 19.59 26.02 1.37
N TRP A 63 19.17 25.44 2.48
CA TRP A 63 18.99 23.99 2.66
C TRP A 63 17.73 23.66 3.46
N ASP A 64 17.27 22.42 3.39
CA ASP A 64 16.12 21.94 4.14
C ASP A 64 16.45 21.50 5.58
N MET A 65 15.47 20.94 6.27
CA MET A 65 15.61 20.45 7.65
C MET A 65 16.62 19.31 7.83
N HIS A 66 17.04 18.67 6.73
CA HIS A 66 18.05 17.61 6.69
C HIS A 66 19.38 18.09 6.11
N ASP A 67 19.57 19.40 6.03
CA ASP A 67 20.77 20.06 5.51
C ASP A 67 21.04 19.72 4.03
N GLN A 68 20.00 19.29 3.27
CA GLN A 68 20.11 19.15 1.82
C GLN A 68 19.87 20.50 1.14
N THR A 69 20.80 20.92 0.29
CA THR A 69 20.67 22.18 -0.45
C THR A 69 19.44 22.17 -1.35
N TYR A 70 18.72 23.28 -1.40
CA TYR A 70 17.57 23.40 -2.29
C TYR A 70 17.99 23.21 -3.75
N PHE A 71 17.17 22.49 -4.53
CA PHE A 71 17.48 22.24 -5.95
C PHE A 71 17.66 23.52 -6.78
N LYS A 72 16.98 24.60 -6.38
CA LYS A 72 17.13 25.93 -6.95
C LYS A 72 17.84 26.80 -5.94
N GLU A 73 18.92 27.45 -6.38
CA GLU A 73 19.56 28.45 -5.56
C GLU A 73 18.62 29.65 -5.33
N LEU A 74 18.40 29.99 -4.07
CA LEU A 74 17.51 31.08 -3.65
C LEU A 74 18.31 32.35 -3.35
N ALA A 75 17.63 33.50 -3.38
CA ALA A 75 18.28 34.81 -3.34
C ALA A 75 19.20 35.07 -2.12
N ILE A 76 18.99 34.40 -0.99
CA ILE A 76 19.75 34.62 0.25
C ILE A 76 21.06 33.85 0.26
N SER A 77 21.06 32.59 -0.18
CA SER A 77 22.22 31.70 -0.20
C SER A 77 22.36 31.09 -1.58
N ASN A 78 23.29 31.63 -2.38
CA ASN A 78 23.52 31.20 -3.75
C ASN A 78 24.97 31.44 -4.19
N LYS A 79 25.33 30.85 -5.32
CA LYS A 79 26.65 30.95 -5.93
C LYS A 79 27.00 32.38 -6.35
N GLU A 80 26.03 33.16 -6.82
CA GLU A 80 26.27 34.54 -7.28
C GLU A 80 26.78 35.45 -6.15
N ASN A 81 26.24 35.28 -4.94
CA ASN A 81 26.70 36.00 -3.75
C ASN A 81 27.78 35.25 -2.95
N GLY A 82 28.22 34.09 -3.44
CA GLY A 82 29.29 33.27 -2.86
C GLY A 82 28.94 32.58 -1.55
N TYR A 83 27.66 32.31 -1.28
CA TYR A 83 27.18 31.75 0.00
C TYR A 83 27.65 32.57 1.21
N ARG A 84 27.64 33.89 1.06
CA ARG A 84 28.16 34.84 2.06
C ARG A 84 27.54 34.66 3.44
N ASP A 85 28.24 35.10 4.48
CA ASP A 85 27.67 35.19 5.82
C ASP A 85 26.56 36.26 5.88
N LEU A 86 25.50 35.95 6.63
CA LEU A 86 24.48 36.88 7.08
C LEU A 86 24.92 37.56 8.37
N LEU A 87 24.35 38.73 8.65
CA LEU A 87 24.53 39.41 9.92
C LEU A 87 23.51 38.87 10.94
N ALA A 88 23.97 38.11 11.91
CA ALA A 88 23.16 37.63 13.03
C ALA A 88 23.30 38.56 14.24
N ILE A 89 22.18 39.11 14.71
CA ILE A 89 22.15 40.05 15.85
C ILE A 89 21.40 39.41 17.02
N PRO A 90 22.03 39.22 18.19
CA PRO A 90 21.34 38.77 19.41
C PRO A 90 20.26 39.75 19.85
N ASP A 91 19.07 39.24 20.13
CA ASP A 91 18.02 40.01 20.79
C ASP A 91 18.18 39.88 22.30
N LEU A 92 18.71 40.92 22.94
CA LEU A 92 18.95 40.92 24.38
C LEU A 92 17.67 40.75 25.20
N THR A 93 16.52 41.15 24.65
CA THR A 93 15.22 41.00 25.32
C THR A 93 14.72 39.58 25.36
N SER A 94 15.31 38.69 24.55
CA SER A 94 14.99 37.27 24.49
C SER A 94 15.73 36.42 25.54
N PHE A 95 16.54 37.06 26.41
CA PHE A 95 17.37 36.40 27.41
C PHE A 95 16.57 35.40 28.26
N ARG A 96 17.12 34.20 28.36
CA ARG A 96 16.66 33.13 29.25
C ARG A 96 17.82 32.21 29.57
N ARG A 97 17.63 31.29 30.51
CA ARG A 97 18.59 30.23 30.80
C ARG A 97 17.98 28.87 30.47
N ILE A 98 18.75 27.96 29.88
CA ILE A 98 18.26 26.61 29.50
C ILE A 98 18.37 25.70 30.73
N PRO A 99 17.29 25.39 31.46
CA PRO A 99 17.37 24.70 32.74
C PRO A 99 17.80 23.23 32.62
N TRP A 100 17.67 22.61 31.44
CA TRP A 100 18.07 21.22 31.20
C TRP A 100 19.52 21.05 30.69
N GLU A 101 20.26 22.16 30.53
CA GLU A 101 21.67 22.20 30.09
C GLU A 101 22.49 23.11 31.00
N ASP A 102 22.66 22.72 32.27
CA ASP A 102 23.48 23.43 33.26
C ASP A 102 23.16 24.93 33.39
N ASN A 103 21.88 25.29 33.17
CA ASN A 103 21.36 26.64 33.28
C ASN A 103 22.12 27.67 32.41
N ILE A 104 22.60 27.23 31.23
CA ILE A 104 23.40 28.08 30.33
C ILE A 104 22.59 29.28 29.80
N PRO A 105 23.18 30.50 29.72
CA PRO A 105 22.57 31.67 29.08
C PRO A 105 22.21 31.41 27.62
N PHE A 106 21.01 31.83 27.22
CA PHE A 106 20.48 31.69 25.87
C PHE A 106 19.84 32.98 25.36
N PHE A 107 20.11 33.29 24.10
CA PHE A 107 19.50 34.41 23.37
C PHE A 107 19.05 33.95 21.98
N LEU A 108 17.90 34.44 21.54
CA LEU A 108 17.49 34.36 20.15
C LEU A 108 18.24 35.40 19.33
N ILE A 109 18.49 35.08 18.05
CA ILE A 109 19.08 36.01 17.08
C ILE A 109 18.11 36.28 15.94
N SER A 110 18.22 37.48 15.36
CA SER A 110 17.57 37.81 14.08
C SER A 110 18.63 37.90 12.97
N PHE A 111 18.25 37.55 11.75
CA PHE A 111 19.16 37.57 10.61
C PHE A 111 18.91 38.79 9.72
N HIS A 112 19.99 39.46 9.36
CA HIS A 112 20.03 40.69 8.60
C HIS A 112 20.94 40.55 7.39
N ASP A 113 20.66 41.33 6.37
CA ASP A 113 21.53 41.44 5.21
C ASP A 113 22.86 42.11 5.61
N PRO A 114 24.02 41.53 5.25
CA PRO A 114 25.32 42.00 5.73
C PRO A 114 25.72 43.38 5.18
N ASP A 115 25.23 43.76 4.00
CA ASP A 115 25.62 45.00 3.34
C ASP A 115 24.71 46.17 3.74
N THR A 116 23.41 45.94 3.70
CA THR A 116 22.39 46.95 4.00
C THR A 116 22.07 47.05 5.48
N LYS A 117 22.41 46.02 6.27
CA LYS A 117 21.95 45.81 7.67
C LYS A 117 20.43 45.71 7.81
N GLY A 118 19.71 45.64 6.68
CA GLY A 118 18.26 45.50 6.64
C GLY A 118 17.80 44.12 7.11
N THR A 119 16.52 44.02 7.48
CA THR A 119 15.91 42.74 7.84
C THR A 119 15.83 41.80 6.64
N LEU A 120 16.08 40.51 6.84
CA LEU A 120 15.88 39.51 5.78
C LEU A 120 14.41 39.10 5.68
N SER A 121 13.92 39.02 4.45
CA SER A 121 12.54 38.65 4.14
C SER A 121 12.18 37.25 4.66
N ALA A 122 13.10 36.29 4.55
CA ALA A 122 12.92 34.91 4.99
C ALA A 122 13.21 34.69 6.48
N CYS A 123 13.71 35.68 7.22
CA CYS A 123 13.90 35.53 8.66
C CYS A 123 12.53 35.56 9.37
N PRO A 124 12.13 34.48 10.08
CA PRO A 124 10.79 34.40 10.66
C PRO A 124 10.48 35.51 11.67
N ARG A 125 11.42 35.81 12.57
CA ARG A 125 11.32 36.92 13.52
C ARG A 125 11.14 38.27 12.81
N SER A 126 11.89 38.49 11.74
CA SER A 126 11.82 39.73 10.97
C SER A 126 10.50 39.89 10.21
N LEU A 127 9.96 38.81 9.62
CA LEU A 127 8.68 38.86 8.92
C LEU A 127 7.54 39.27 9.87
N LEU A 128 7.45 38.62 11.04
CA LEU A 128 6.46 38.97 12.05
C LEU A 128 6.67 40.40 12.58
N LYS A 129 7.91 40.78 12.85
CA LYS A 129 8.24 42.14 13.30
C LYS A 129 7.73 43.20 12.32
N ARG A 130 7.90 43.01 11.01
CA ARG A 130 7.37 43.96 10.00
C ARG A 130 5.85 44.10 10.06
N ALA A 131 5.12 43.00 10.23
CA ALA A 131 3.67 43.04 10.35
C ALA A 131 3.24 43.78 11.64
N VAL A 132 3.92 43.53 12.76
CA VAL A 132 3.66 44.20 14.04
C VAL A 132 4.00 45.68 14.01
N ASP A 133 5.13 46.06 13.41
CA ASP A 133 5.56 47.45 13.28
C ASP A 133 4.51 48.27 12.50
N LYS A 134 3.95 47.69 11.41
CA LYS A 134 2.87 48.32 10.64
C LYS A 134 1.62 48.61 11.49
N LEU A 135 1.25 47.72 12.41
CA LEU A 135 0.15 47.97 13.35
C LEU A 135 0.51 49.04 14.38
N LYS A 136 1.72 49.00 14.93
CA LYS A 136 2.21 49.96 15.93
C LYS A 136 2.24 51.38 15.38
N GLU A 137 2.65 51.55 14.13
CA GLU A 137 2.61 52.84 13.42
C GLU A 137 1.20 53.43 13.34
N ASN A 138 0.16 52.58 13.35
CA ASN A 138 -1.24 52.97 13.34
C ASN A 138 -1.86 53.01 14.75
N GLY A 139 -1.05 52.88 15.81
CA GLY A 139 -1.50 52.98 17.20
C GLY A 139 -2.09 51.71 17.79
N TYR A 140 -1.89 50.56 17.15
CA TYR A 140 -2.43 49.27 17.59
C TYR A 140 -1.35 48.30 18.08
N GLY A 141 -1.73 47.42 19.00
CA GLY A 141 -0.97 46.24 19.41
C GLY A 141 -1.69 44.95 19.03
N ALA A 142 -1.01 43.81 19.17
CA ALA A 142 -1.60 42.50 18.92
C ALA A 142 -1.20 41.50 20.00
N MET A 143 -2.18 40.70 20.43
CA MET A 143 -2.01 39.60 21.37
C MET A 143 -2.27 38.28 20.65
N ALA A 144 -1.56 37.23 21.04
CA ALA A 144 -1.76 35.90 20.50
C ALA A 144 -1.70 34.80 21.56
N GLY A 145 -2.31 33.65 21.23
CA GLY A 145 -2.18 32.40 21.95
C GLY A 145 -1.93 31.25 20.96
N ALA A 146 -1.30 30.17 21.42
CA ALA A 146 -1.01 28.99 20.61
C ALA A 146 -1.39 27.72 21.36
N GLU A 147 -2.16 26.86 20.71
CA GLU A 147 -2.55 25.53 21.21
C GLU A 147 -1.92 24.47 20.32
N TYR A 148 -1.13 23.57 20.89
CA TYR A 148 -0.45 22.49 20.16
C TYR A 148 -0.88 21.13 20.67
N GLU A 149 -1.43 20.32 19.76
CA GLU A 149 -1.58 18.87 19.93
C GLU A 149 -0.33 18.17 19.39
N PHE A 150 0.16 17.13 20.06
CA PHE A 150 1.31 16.36 19.61
C PHE A 150 1.33 14.94 20.15
N TYR A 151 1.81 14.00 19.33
CA TYR A 151 1.94 12.59 19.70
C TYR A 151 3.23 12.36 20.46
N GLN A 152 3.17 11.45 21.43
CA GLN A 152 4.30 10.99 22.22
C GLN A 152 4.53 9.50 21.93
N PHE A 153 5.68 9.14 21.39
CA PHE A 153 6.06 7.75 21.11
C PHE A 153 7.14 7.28 22.10
N ARG A 154 7.15 6.00 22.46
CA ARG A 154 8.31 5.42 23.16
C ARG A 154 9.43 5.21 22.14
N ALA A 155 10.64 5.64 22.46
CA ALA A 155 11.80 5.40 21.62
C ALA A 155 12.09 3.89 21.58
N PRO A 156 12.17 3.26 20.39
CA PRO A 156 12.54 1.86 20.26
C PRO A 156 13.94 1.60 20.84
N GLN A 157 14.13 0.49 21.57
CA GLN A 157 15.44 0.12 22.11
C GLN A 157 16.27 -0.56 21.02
N SER A 158 17.46 -0.03 20.71
CA SER A 158 18.46 -0.73 19.89
C SER A 158 19.14 -1.84 20.70
N HIS A 159 19.49 -2.96 20.06
CA HIS A 159 20.22 -4.09 20.67
C HIS A 159 21.63 -3.71 21.19
N ASP A 160 22.16 -2.56 20.77
CA ASP A 160 23.33 -1.87 21.29
C ASP A 160 22.90 -0.92 22.43
N GLY A 161 23.27 -1.27 23.66
CA GLY A 161 22.81 -0.64 24.90
C GLY A 161 23.48 0.68 25.31
N SER A 162 23.62 1.67 24.42
CA SER A 162 24.16 2.98 24.84
C SER A 162 23.45 4.23 24.30
N GLU A 163 22.71 4.17 23.21
CA GLU A 163 22.07 5.36 22.63
C GLU A 163 20.64 5.60 23.14
N LYS A 164 20.50 6.42 24.18
CA LYS A 164 19.21 6.99 24.62
C LYS A 164 18.76 8.17 23.75
N ASN A 165 18.80 8.06 22.42
CA ASN A 165 18.57 9.20 21.54
C ASN A 165 17.38 9.00 20.57
N THR A 166 16.75 10.10 20.15
CA THR A 166 15.63 10.15 19.20
C THR A 166 16.00 9.67 17.79
N SER A 167 17.30 9.56 17.48
CA SER A 167 17.81 8.90 16.26
C SER A 167 17.33 7.45 16.15
N SER A 168 17.15 6.75 17.27
CA SER A 168 16.60 5.39 17.32
C SER A 168 15.24 5.26 16.65
N THR A 169 14.39 6.29 16.76
CA THR A 169 13.05 6.28 16.14
C THR A 169 13.14 6.39 14.62
N ALA A 170 13.98 7.29 14.11
CA ALA A 170 14.19 7.43 12.68
C ALA A 170 14.83 6.18 12.06
N VAL A 171 15.78 5.55 12.77
CA VAL A 171 16.40 4.28 12.36
C VAL A 171 15.36 3.16 12.36
N PHE A 172 14.60 3.00 13.44
CA PHE A 172 13.56 1.98 13.55
C PHE A 172 12.53 2.05 12.42
N LEU A 173 12.11 3.26 12.04
CA LEU A 173 11.15 3.48 10.96
C LEU A 173 11.70 3.18 9.56
N ARG A 174 13.01 2.96 9.39
CA ARG A 174 13.58 2.46 8.12
C ARG A 174 13.31 0.97 7.92
N GLU A 175 13.17 0.23 9.01
CA GLU A 175 13.06 -1.23 9.01
C GLU A 175 11.66 -1.69 9.41
N ASN A 176 10.82 -0.79 9.92
CA ASN A 176 9.51 -1.12 10.47
C ASN A 176 8.44 -0.12 10.03
N PRO A 177 7.20 -0.57 9.78
CA PRO A 177 6.11 0.31 9.38
C PRO A 177 5.73 1.29 10.49
N VAL A 178 5.24 2.49 10.15
CA VAL A 178 4.88 3.55 11.12
C VAL A 178 3.95 3.07 12.24
N ASN A 179 3.03 2.14 11.96
CA ASN A 179 2.09 1.60 12.93
C ASN A 179 2.76 0.76 14.04
N SER A 180 3.97 0.27 13.81
CA SER A 180 4.76 -0.47 14.81
C SER A 180 5.39 0.42 15.88
N LEU A 181 5.49 1.75 15.65
CA LEU A 181 6.13 2.67 16.59
C LEU A 181 5.27 2.83 17.86
N PRO A 182 5.66 2.30 19.02
CA PRO A 182 4.77 2.25 20.19
C PRO A 182 4.38 3.64 20.71
N SER A 183 3.08 3.88 20.89
CA SER A 183 2.60 5.11 21.54
C SER A 183 2.97 5.11 23.03
N LEU A 184 3.11 6.30 23.63
CA LEU A 184 3.39 6.43 25.08
C LEU A 184 2.24 5.89 25.94
N THR A 185 1.00 6.06 25.48
CA THR A 185 -0.22 5.47 26.05
C THR A 185 -1.14 4.99 24.94
N GLU A 186 -1.93 3.94 25.16
CA GLU A 186 -2.71 3.27 24.10
C GLU A 186 -4.19 3.58 24.15
N GLY A 187 -4.86 3.82 23.01
CA GLY A 187 -6.31 4.05 22.89
C GLY A 187 -6.75 5.52 22.89
N MET A 188 -8.03 5.76 22.56
CA MET A 188 -8.66 7.08 22.35
C MET A 188 -9.20 7.69 23.66
N PHE A 189 -8.36 8.38 24.44
CA PHE A 189 -8.77 8.94 25.72
C PHE A 189 -8.23 10.36 25.92
N GLY A 190 -8.93 11.34 25.36
CA GLY A 190 -8.74 12.76 25.66
C GLY A 190 -9.21 13.12 27.07
N TYR A 191 -8.71 14.24 27.59
CA TYR A 191 -9.02 14.78 28.93
C TYR A 191 -8.85 13.79 30.10
N SER A 192 -7.95 12.82 29.96
CA SER A 192 -7.70 11.82 30.99
C SER A 192 -6.81 12.37 32.10
N ILE A 193 -7.31 12.32 33.33
CA ILE A 193 -6.51 12.67 34.53
C ILE A 193 -5.60 11.53 34.98
N THR A 194 -5.92 10.29 34.61
CA THR A 194 -5.19 9.09 35.07
C THR A 194 -4.04 8.72 34.15
N ARG A 195 -4.12 9.01 32.85
CA ARG A 195 -3.05 8.67 31.90
C ARG A 195 -1.69 9.30 32.22
N PRO A 196 -1.62 10.60 32.58
CA PRO A 196 -0.35 11.20 32.98
C PRO A 196 0.31 10.48 34.16
N VAL A 197 -0.44 9.74 34.99
CA VAL A 197 0.09 8.99 36.15
C VAL A 197 1.14 7.94 35.73
N HIS A 198 1.03 7.39 34.52
CA HIS A 198 1.99 6.38 34.05
C HIS A 198 3.34 6.97 33.64
N ASN A 199 3.42 8.29 33.40
CA ASN A 199 4.63 8.98 32.93
C ASN A 199 4.78 10.36 33.61
N GLN A 200 4.53 10.42 34.93
CA GLN A 200 4.39 11.68 35.68
C GLN A 200 5.63 12.57 35.59
N GLU A 201 6.82 12.00 35.75
CA GLU A 201 8.06 12.77 35.73
C GLU A 201 8.27 13.50 34.40
N TYR A 202 7.94 12.84 33.29
CA TYR A 202 8.00 13.45 31.97
C TYR A 202 6.89 14.49 31.79
N TYR A 203 5.65 14.13 32.11
CA TYR A 203 4.48 15.00 31.91
C TYR A 203 4.55 16.30 32.71
N TYR A 204 4.84 16.21 34.02
CA TYR A 204 5.01 17.40 34.88
C TYR A 204 6.39 18.05 34.68
N GLY A 205 7.39 17.28 34.26
CA GLY A 205 8.71 17.80 33.89
C GLY A 205 8.63 18.82 32.76
N ILE A 206 7.83 18.55 31.71
CA ILE A 206 7.55 19.53 30.64
C ILE A 206 6.92 20.80 31.21
N PHE A 207 5.81 20.66 31.96
CA PHE A 207 5.08 21.80 32.51
C PHE A 207 5.99 22.72 33.35
N ASN A 208 6.75 22.14 34.27
CA ASN A 208 7.66 22.88 35.15
C ASN A 208 8.81 23.53 34.38
N THR A 209 9.36 22.83 33.38
CA THR A 209 10.48 23.32 32.58
C THR A 209 10.05 24.46 31.67
N CYS A 210 8.86 24.38 31.09
CA CYS A 210 8.25 25.45 30.31
C CYS A 210 8.07 26.73 31.14
N ALA A 211 7.60 26.62 32.39
CA ALA A 211 7.51 27.75 33.30
C ALA A 211 8.89 28.38 33.60
N GLN A 212 9.93 27.56 33.80
CA GLN A 212 11.29 28.05 34.06
C GLN A 212 11.95 28.68 32.81
N PHE A 213 11.69 28.14 31.62
CA PHE A 213 12.29 28.59 30.36
C PHE A 213 11.57 29.79 29.71
N GLY A 214 10.45 30.21 30.31
CA GLY A 214 9.67 31.35 29.83
C GLY A 214 8.72 31.01 28.67
N CYS A 215 8.19 29.79 28.62
CA CYS A 215 7.14 29.35 27.69
C CYS A 215 6.00 28.63 28.44
N GLY A 216 5.47 29.28 29.49
CA GLY A 216 4.41 28.75 30.36
C GLY A 216 3.20 28.19 29.61
N ILE A 217 2.60 27.17 30.21
CA ILE A 217 1.45 26.43 29.69
C ILE A 217 0.23 26.79 30.54
N GLU A 218 -0.80 27.33 29.91
CA GLU A 218 -2.09 27.68 30.54
C GLU A 218 -2.98 26.44 30.71
N GLY A 219 -3.04 25.58 29.68
CA GLY A 219 -3.80 24.34 29.69
C GLY A 219 -2.93 23.15 29.27
N TRP A 220 -2.99 22.06 30.03
CA TRP A 220 -2.16 20.87 29.81
C TRP A 220 -2.99 19.62 30.07
N HIS A 221 -3.23 18.80 29.04
CA HIS A 221 -4.06 17.59 29.16
C HIS A 221 -3.68 16.54 28.11
N THR A 222 -4.23 15.34 28.25
CA THR A 222 -4.23 14.37 27.15
C THR A 222 -5.30 14.74 26.15
N GLU A 223 -5.06 14.41 24.88
CA GLU A 223 -6.01 14.66 23.81
C GLU A 223 -6.39 13.35 23.10
N SER A 224 -7.37 13.42 22.20
CA SER A 224 -7.95 12.32 21.48
C SER A 224 -6.90 11.61 20.61
N GLY A 225 -6.39 10.48 21.11
CA GLY A 225 -5.46 9.62 20.38
C GLY A 225 -4.51 8.87 21.32
N PRO A 226 -3.85 7.81 20.82
CA PRO A 226 -2.87 7.07 21.61
C PRO A 226 -1.59 7.91 21.80
N GLY A 227 -1.36 8.35 23.04
CA GLY A 227 -0.17 9.12 23.42
C GLY A 227 -0.22 10.60 23.03
N VAL A 228 -1.41 11.17 22.77
CA VAL A 228 -1.53 12.58 22.37
C VAL A 228 -1.66 13.48 23.60
N PHE A 229 -0.89 14.56 23.64
CA PHE A 229 -1.04 15.66 24.60
C PHE A 229 -1.40 16.95 23.87
N GLU A 230 -2.08 17.85 24.58
CA GLU A 230 -2.34 19.22 24.13
C GLU A 230 -1.78 20.21 25.16
N ALA A 231 -1.04 21.20 24.65
CA ALA A 231 -0.59 22.37 25.40
C ALA A 231 -1.21 23.65 24.84
N ALA A 232 -2.05 24.30 25.63
CA ALA A 232 -2.43 25.69 25.43
C ALA A 232 -1.39 26.57 26.12
N LEU A 233 -0.62 27.35 25.36
CA LEU A 233 0.40 28.24 25.92
C LEU A 233 -0.23 29.52 26.44
N GLU A 234 0.32 30.04 27.54
CA GLU A 234 -0.13 31.32 28.11
C GLU A 234 -0.03 32.45 27.08
N PHE A 235 -1.19 33.03 26.73
CA PHE A 235 -1.28 34.08 25.73
C PHE A 235 -0.43 35.30 26.11
N GLY A 236 -0.02 36.08 25.11
CA GLY A 236 0.83 37.24 25.33
C GLY A 236 0.94 38.14 24.10
N GLU A 237 1.85 39.11 24.17
CA GLU A 237 2.20 39.93 23.01
C GLU A 237 2.67 39.02 21.85
N ILE A 238 2.22 39.32 20.63
CA ILE A 238 2.30 38.38 19.51
C ILE A 238 3.73 37.96 19.14
N GLN A 239 4.73 38.85 19.26
CA GLN A 239 6.13 38.51 18.96
C GLN A 239 6.69 37.57 20.03
N ALA A 240 6.45 37.90 21.30
CA ALA A 240 6.85 37.04 22.42
C ALA A 240 6.13 35.68 22.37
N MET A 241 4.87 35.65 21.92
CA MET A 241 4.12 34.42 21.76
C MET A 241 4.71 33.53 20.65
N ALA A 242 5.14 34.10 19.53
CA ALA A 242 5.80 33.34 18.46
C ALA A 242 7.10 32.68 18.96
N ASP A 243 7.89 33.39 19.77
CA ASP A 243 9.08 32.85 20.43
C ASP A 243 8.75 31.71 21.38
N LYS A 244 7.77 31.93 22.27
CA LYS A 244 7.29 30.92 23.22
C LYS A 244 6.85 29.65 22.50
N ALA A 245 6.11 29.79 21.41
CA ALA A 245 5.61 28.66 20.61
C ALA A 245 6.74 27.84 19.96
N SER A 246 7.75 28.51 19.37
CA SER A 246 8.93 27.82 18.83
C SER A 246 9.76 27.14 19.92
N LEU A 247 9.94 27.81 21.06
CA LEU A 247 10.76 27.31 22.16
C LEU A 247 10.07 26.21 22.98
N PHE A 248 8.74 26.19 23.04
CA PHE A 248 7.98 25.09 23.61
C PHE A 248 8.33 23.75 22.95
N LYS A 249 8.38 23.72 21.61
CA LYS A 249 8.77 22.52 20.85
C LYS A 249 10.19 22.06 21.22
N LEU A 250 11.11 23.01 21.46
CA LEU A 250 12.46 22.70 21.92
C LEU A 250 12.44 22.05 23.30
N VAL A 251 11.72 22.62 24.28
CA VAL A 251 11.59 22.06 25.63
C VAL A 251 11.11 20.61 25.58
N VAL A 252 10.00 20.37 24.87
CA VAL A 252 9.37 19.05 24.79
C VAL A 252 10.32 18.03 24.15
N LYS A 253 10.95 18.38 23.02
CA LYS A 253 11.92 17.50 22.33
C LYS A 253 13.16 17.23 23.20
N SER A 254 13.71 18.24 23.87
CA SER A 254 14.89 18.10 24.72
C SER A 254 14.65 17.28 25.97
N LEU A 255 13.45 17.36 26.56
CA LEU A 255 13.09 16.49 27.68
C LEU A 255 12.74 15.08 27.22
N GLY A 256 12.03 14.93 26.10
CA GLY A 256 11.65 13.62 25.56
C GLY A 256 12.83 12.67 25.45
N SER A 257 13.95 13.13 24.89
CA SER A 257 15.16 12.31 24.76
C SER A 257 15.68 11.78 26.11
N LYS A 258 15.62 12.58 27.18
CA LYS A 258 16.05 12.16 28.53
C LYS A 258 15.22 11.00 29.09
N PHE A 259 13.96 10.89 28.67
CA PHE A 259 13.01 9.88 29.13
C PHE A 259 12.82 8.73 28.12
N GLY A 260 13.59 8.69 27.02
CA GLY A 260 13.38 7.68 25.98
C GLY A 260 12.02 7.83 25.27
N ILE A 261 11.58 9.07 25.10
CA ILE A 261 10.30 9.42 24.46
C ILE A 261 10.62 10.29 23.24
N THR A 262 9.93 10.04 22.12
CA THR A 262 10.03 10.82 20.89
C THR A 262 8.76 11.65 20.70
N PRO A 263 8.80 12.96 20.98
CA PRO A 263 7.68 13.87 20.72
C PRO A 263 7.56 14.18 19.24
N CYS A 264 6.35 14.09 18.71
CA CYS A 264 6.05 14.23 17.30
C CYS A 264 4.99 15.32 17.08
N PHE A 265 5.45 16.45 16.54
CA PHE A 265 4.62 17.61 16.15
C PHE A 265 4.19 17.55 14.68
N MET A 266 4.46 16.45 13.96
CA MET A 266 4.02 16.25 12.58
C MET A 266 2.49 16.33 12.50
N ALA A 267 1.93 17.04 11.53
CA ALA A 267 0.48 17.31 11.46
C ALA A 267 -0.40 16.05 11.41
N LYS A 268 0.07 14.96 10.82
CA LYS A 268 -0.63 13.67 10.72
C LYS A 268 0.33 12.51 10.92
N PRO A 269 0.62 12.11 12.18
CA PRO A 269 1.58 11.05 12.48
C PRO A 269 1.14 9.65 12.06
N ARG A 270 -0.17 9.36 12.14
CA ARG A 270 -0.74 8.04 11.83
C ARG A 270 -1.98 8.17 10.95
N GLU A 271 -2.10 7.27 9.98
CA GLU A 271 -3.31 7.09 9.17
C GLU A 271 -4.47 6.62 10.06
N GLY A 272 -5.69 7.07 9.78
CA GLY A 272 -6.90 6.66 10.52
C GLY A 272 -7.08 7.27 11.92
N LEU A 273 -6.10 7.97 12.48
CA LEU A 273 -6.17 8.61 13.81
C LEU A 273 -6.19 10.15 13.72
N PRO A 274 -6.63 10.89 14.76
CA PRO A 274 -6.60 12.36 14.76
C PRO A 274 -5.20 12.92 14.49
N GLY A 275 -5.14 14.05 13.78
CA GLY A 275 -3.91 14.78 13.51
C GLY A 275 -3.53 15.70 14.67
N ASN A 276 -2.39 16.36 14.53
CA ASN A 276 -1.86 17.35 15.47
C ASN A 276 -2.17 18.78 15.01
N SER A 277 -3.04 19.46 15.73
CA SER A 277 -3.39 20.86 15.48
C SER A 277 -2.41 21.85 16.10
N GLY A 278 -2.31 23.02 15.47
CA GLY A 278 -1.55 24.18 15.94
C GLY A 278 -2.43 25.43 15.91
N HIS A 279 -3.50 25.47 16.69
CA HIS A 279 -4.46 26.57 16.63
C HIS A 279 -3.82 27.88 17.09
N MET A 280 -4.04 28.95 16.32
CA MET A 280 -3.47 30.26 16.61
C MET A 280 -4.59 31.26 16.88
N HIS A 281 -4.55 31.85 18.07
CA HIS A 281 -5.50 32.87 18.49
C HIS A 281 -4.89 34.24 18.29
N VAL A 282 -5.66 35.20 17.76
CA VAL A 282 -5.21 36.59 17.60
C VAL A 282 -6.29 37.58 18.02
N SER A 283 -5.87 38.64 18.71
CA SER A 283 -6.70 39.83 19.00
C SER A 283 -5.88 41.11 18.81
N ILE A 284 -6.56 42.19 18.40
CA ILE A 284 -5.97 43.53 18.30
C ILE A 284 -6.35 44.34 19.53
N VAL A 285 -5.39 45.11 20.05
CA VAL A 285 -5.56 45.96 21.24
C VAL A 285 -5.14 47.40 20.96
N ASP A 286 -5.65 48.35 21.74
CA ASP A 286 -5.09 49.70 21.80
C ASP A 286 -3.81 49.75 22.66
N LYS A 287 -3.25 50.95 22.84
CA LYS A 287 -2.04 51.18 23.64
C LYS A 287 -2.25 50.86 25.11
N GLU A 288 -3.49 50.91 25.59
CA GLU A 288 -3.91 50.61 26.94
C GLU A 288 -4.23 49.11 27.14
N GLY A 289 -4.15 48.30 26.08
CA GLY A 289 -4.39 46.85 26.12
C GLY A 289 -5.88 46.47 26.03
N LYS A 290 -6.77 47.41 25.70
CA LYS A 290 -8.20 47.12 25.51
C LYS A 290 -8.39 46.40 24.18
N ASN A 291 -9.14 45.30 24.22
CA ASN A 291 -9.50 44.52 23.04
C ASN A 291 -10.39 45.32 22.08
N LEU A 292 -9.93 45.51 20.84
CA LEU A 292 -10.57 46.32 19.81
C LEU A 292 -11.49 45.55 18.88
N PHE A 293 -11.54 44.22 18.98
CA PHE A 293 -12.53 43.42 18.26
C PHE A 293 -13.92 43.48 18.91
N TYR A 294 -14.01 43.87 20.18
CA TYR A 294 -15.28 43.96 20.90
C TYR A 294 -15.86 45.38 20.87
N ARG A 295 -17.17 45.51 20.60
CA ARG A 295 -17.85 46.81 20.51
C ARG A 295 -18.67 47.23 21.74
N GLY A 296 -18.72 46.42 22.81
CA GLY A 296 -19.46 46.76 24.04
C GLY A 296 -20.96 46.44 23.98
N GLU A 297 -21.64 46.98 22.96
CA GLU A 297 -23.10 46.84 22.79
C GLU A 297 -23.46 45.98 21.57
N GLU A 298 -24.70 45.50 21.52
CA GLU A 298 -25.22 44.74 20.39
C GLU A 298 -25.51 45.68 19.20
N ASP A 299 -24.88 45.41 18.05
CA ASP A 299 -25.25 46.02 16.78
C ASP A 299 -26.45 45.29 16.18
N LYS A 300 -27.62 45.93 16.31
CA LYS A 300 -28.90 45.41 15.80
C LYS A 300 -28.97 45.36 14.27
N ASN A 301 -28.06 46.03 13.57
CA ASN A 301 -28.00 46.09 12.11
C ASN A 301 -26.83 45.27 11.55
N ALA A 302 -26.18 44.43 12.38
CA ALA A 302 -25.10 43.57 11.92
C ALA A 302 -25.59 42.68 10.76
N PRO A 303 -24.79 42.50 9.69
CA PRO A 303 -25.22 41.72 8.53
C PRO A 303 -25.46 40.24 8.86
N TYR A 304 -24.84 39.75 9.93
CA TYR A 304 -25.08 38.42 10.50
C TYR A 304 -25.20 38.51 12.03
N SER A 305 -26.10 37.73 12.63
CA SER A 305 -26.31 37.69 14.08
C SER A 305 -25.05 37.34 14.88
N ASP A 306 -24.20 36.51 14.30
CA ASP A 306 -22.98 35.93 14.89
C ASP A 306 -21.90 36.98 15.21
N ILE A 307 -21.98 38.16 14.58
CA ILE A 307 -21.02 39.27 14.71
C ILE A 307 -21.65 40.55 15.28
N ARG A 308 -22.81 40.44 15.91
CA ARG A 308 -23.50 41.59 16.52
C ARG A 308 -22.69 42.28 17.63
N TYR A 309 -21.76 41.57 18.28
CA TYR A 309 -20.85 42.15 19.27
C TYR A 309 -19.43 42.43 18.74
N LEU A 310 -19.16 42.06 17.48
CA LEU A 310 -17.90 42.32 16.81
C LEU A 310 -17.88 43.77 16.31
N SER A 311 -16.79 44.48 16.61
CA SER A 311 -16.55 45.84 16.13
C SER A 311 -16.33 45.87 14.62
N ASP A 312 -16.45 47.04 14.01
CA ASP A 312 -16.23 47.20 12.57
C ASP A 312 -14.77 46.87 12.21
N LEU A 313 -13.82 47.21 13.08
CA LEU A 313 -12.42 46.78 12.97
C LEU A 313 -12.30 45.25 12.96
N GLY A 314 -12.99 44.56 13.87
CA GLY A 314 -13.01 43.09 13.91
C GLY A 314 -13.66 42.46 12.67
N ARG A 315 -14.71 43.08 12.13
CA ARG A 315 -15.38 42.63 10.90
C ARG A 315 -14.47 42.74 9.69
N HIS A 316 -13.79 43.87 9.53
CA HIS A 316 -12.82 44.07 8.46
C HIS A 316 -11.60 43.14 8.60
N PHE A 317 -11.15 42.89 9.84
CA PHE A 317 -10.09 41.91 10.10
C PHE A 317 -10.51 40.51 9.64
N LEU A 318 -11.71 40.07 10.02
CA LEU A 318 -12.29 38.80 9.59
C LEU A 318 -12.41 38.73 8.05
N ALA A 319 -12.88 39.80 7.41
CA ALA A 319 -12.98 39.86 5.95
C ALA A 319 -11.61 39.71 5.26
N GLY A 320 -10.57 40.34 5.82
CA GLY A 320 -9.19 40.19 5.34
C GLY A 320 -8.66 38.76 5.50
N LEU A 321 -8.98 38.09 6.61
CA LEU A 321 -8.66 36.66 6.79
C LEU A 321 -9.40 35.81 5.74
N ILE A 322 -10.71 35.96 5.61
CA ILE A 322 -11.53 35.21 4.65
C ILE A 322 -10.98 35.35 3.22
N ASP A 323 -10.64 36.57 2.80
CA ASP A 323 -10.12 36.84 1.45
C ASP A 323 -8.73 36.24 1.22
N GLY A 324 -7.83 36.36 2.20
CA GLY A 324 -6.42 36.00 2.02
C GLY A 324 -6.03 34.59 2.46
N LEU A 325 -6.84 33.90 3.28
CA LEU A 325 -6.53 32.59 3.85
C LEU A 325 -6.07 31.56 2.79
N PRO A 326 -6.73 31.46 1.62
CA PRO A 326 -6.31 30.53 0.58
C PRO A 326 -4.92 30.82 -0.01
N ASP A 327 -4.52 32.09 -0.02
CA ASP A 327 -3.28 32.56 -0.66
C ASP A 327 -2.05 32.35 0.22
N ILE A 328 -2.23 32.01 1.50
CA ILE A 328 -1.14 31.78 2.47
C ILE A 328 -1.06 30.33 2.95
N MET A 329 -1.79 29.40 2.31
CA MET A 329 -1.84 27.99 2.72
C MET A 329 -0.46 27.35 2.96
N PRO A 330 0.61 27.59 2.17
CA PRO A 330 1.93 27.00 2.46
C PRO A 330 2.57 27.47 3.77
N ILE A 331 2.10 28.57 4.37
CA ILE A 331 2.54 29.02 5.70
C ILE A 331 1.79 28.25 6.79
N LEU A 332 0.49 27.99 6.58
CA LEU A 332 -0.38 27.33 7.54
C LEU A 332 -0.25 25.79 7.48
N ALA A 333 0.13 25.24 6.34
CA ALA A 333 0.33 23.82 6.08
C ALA A 333 1.63 23.66 5.26
N PRO A 334 2.81 23.72 5.90
CA PRO A 334 4.09 23.88 5.22
C PRO A 334 4.67 22.59 4.65
N ASN A 335 4.17 21.42 5.05
CA ASN A 335 4.71 20.12 4.63
C ASN A 335 3.65 19.34 3.85
N VAL A 336 4.09 18.35 3.06
CA VAL A 336 3.14 17.44 2.37
C VAL A 336 2.24 16.71 3.37
N ASN A 337 2.79 16.35 4.54
CA ASN A 337 2.04 15.72 5.62
C ASN A 337 0.92 16.61 6.20
N SER A 338 1.08 17.95 6.20
CA SER A 338 0.09 18.90 6.72
C SER A 338 -1.29 18.73 6.07
N TYR A 339 -1.32 18.45 4.77
CA TYR A 339 -2.56 18.29 3.99
C TYR A 339 -3.25 16.95 4.26
N LYS A 340 -2.56 15.96 4.85
CA LYS A 340 -3.17 14.69 5.29
C LYS A 340 -3.98 14.85 6.58
N ARG A 341 -3.79 15.96 7.32
CA ARG A 341 -4.66 16.38 8.44
C ARG A 341 -5.95 17.05 7.94
N LEU A 342 -5.88 17.81 6.84
CA LEU A 342 -6.98 18.59 6.28
C LEU A 342 -7.95 17.73 5.44
N VAL A 343 -8.55 16.73 6.08
CA VAL A 343 -9.55 15.83 5.49
C VAL A 343 -10.89 15.96 6.21
N GLU A 344 -11.98 15.75 5.49
CA GLU A 344 -13.34 15.80 6.02
C GLU A 344 -13.51 14.75 7.15
N ASN A 345 -14.38 15.03 8.14
CA ASN A 345 -14.72 14.16 9.28
C ASN A 345 -13.67 13.99 10.41
N PHE A 346 -12.60 14.80 10.45
CA PHE A 346 -11.59 14.77 11.53
C PHE A 346 -11.38 16.11 12.26
N TRP A 347 -12.42 16.96 12.37
CA TRP A 347 -12.37 18.27 13.05
C TRP A 347 -11.35 19.28 12.48
N ALA A 348 -10.82 19.03 11.28
CA ALA A 348 -9.90 19.93 10.58
C ALA A 348 -10.64 20.71 9.47
N PRO A 349 -10.39 22.01 9.32
CA PRO A 349 -11.08 22.84 8.33
C PRO A 349 -10.59 22.58 6.90
N VAL A 350 -11.53 22.42 5.95
CA VAL A 350 -11.24 22.16 4.52
C VAL A 350 -11.70 23.27 3.57
N THR A 351 -12.42 24.26 4.09
CA THR A 351 -12.92 25.44 3.36
C THR A 351 -12.54 26.72 4.09
N VAL A 352 -12.56 27.85 3.39
CA VAL A 352 -12.58 29.18 3.99
C VAL A 352 -13.95 29.37 4.64
N SER A 353 -14.03 29.09 5.93
CA SER A 353 -15.26 29.16 6.70
C SER A 353 -15.04 29.89 8.03
N TRP A 354 -16.10 30.51 8.53
CA TRP A 354 -16.08 31.15 9.83
C TRP A 354 -17.39 30.94 10.58
N GLY A 355 -17.38 31.06 11.89
CA GLY A 355 -18.61 30.99 12.70
C GLY A 355 -18.35 31.29 14.18
N LEU A 356 -19.40 31.70 14.89
CA LEU A 356 -19.33 31.97 16.32
C LEU A 356 -19.29 30.64 17.11
N GLU A 357 -18.19 30.41 17.82
CA GLU A 357 -17.90 29.14 18.53
C GLU A 357 -17.93 27.89 17.65
N HIS A 358 -17.80 28.05 16.32
CA HIS A 358 -17.89 26.93 15.40
C HIS A 358 -16.59 26.11 15.38
N ARG A 359 -16.60 24.95 16.04
CA ARG A 359 -15.41 24.10 16.24
C ARG A 359 -14.94 23.31 15.01
N ALA A 360 -15.56 23.46 13.86
CA ALA A 360 -15.04 22.90 12.61
C ALA A 360 -14.57 23.99 11.63
N ALA A 361 -15.00 25.24 11.82
CA ALA A 361 -14.72 26.32 10.88
C ALA A 361 -13.23 26.67 10.85
N SER A 362 -12.74 27.14 9.70
CA SER A 362 -11.33 27.54 9.55
C SER A 362 -10.95 28.72 10.45
N ILE A 363 -11.93 29.61 10.70
CA ILE A 363 -11.81 30.77 11.58
C ILE A 363 -12.96 30.69 12.59
N ARG A 364 -12.66 30.27 13.81
CA ARG A 364 -13.65 30.31 14.90
C ARG A 364 -13.60 31.68 15.55
N LEU A 365 -14.73 32.37 15.55
CA LEU A 365 -14.91 33.59 16.33
C LEU A 365 -15.28 33.21 17.77
N ILE A 366 -14.50 33.68 18.72
CA ILE A 366 -14.82 33.60 20.15
C ILE A 366 -15.18 35.02 20.58
N SER A 367 -16.44 35.26 20.91
CA SER A 367 -16.98 36.60 21.18
C SER A 367 -18.26 36.50 22.02
N PRO A 368 -18.74 37.57 22.66
CA PRO A 368 -20.08 37.56 23.25
C PRO A 368 -21.18 37.11 22.25
N PRO A 369 -22.25 36.45 22.72
CA PRO A 369 -22.56 36.19 24.13
C PRO A 369 -21.90 34.92 24.69
N THR A 370 -21.07 34.20 23.94
CA THR A 370 -20.52 32.90 24.35
C THR A 370 -19.27 33.03 25.22
N SER A 371 -18.62 34.20 25.19
CA SER A 371 -17.45 34.52 26.01
C SER A 371 -17.49 35.97 26.51
N SER A 372 -16.56 36.34 27.38
CA SER A 372 -16.43 37.74 27.82
C SER A 372 -15.91 38.63 26.70
N GLY A 373 -16.34 39.89 26.63
CA GLY A 373 -15.88 40.83 25.61
C GLY A 373 -14.35 41.04 25.59
N LYS A 374 -13.68 40.90 26.74
CA LYS A 374 -12.21 40.96 26.83
C LYS A 374 -11.51 39.79 26.13
N ALA A 375 -12.17 38.63 26.04
CA ALA A 375 -11.66 37.42 25.43
C ALA A 375 -11.94 37.34 23.90
N THR A 376 -12.49 38.40 23.30
CA THR A 376 -12.90 38.42 21.89
C THR A 376 -11.70 38.20 20.97
N ARG A 377 -11.69 37.11 20.20
CA ARG A 377 -10.54 36.77 19.34
C ARG A 377 -10.96 35.87 18.18
N PHE A 378 -10.09 35.82 17.19
CA PHE A 378 -10.17 34.81 16.13
C PHE A 378 -9.22 33.66 16.46
N GLU A 379 -9.72 32.44 16.41
CA GLU A 379 -8.92 31.22 16.40
C GLU A 379 -8.82 30.73 14.95
N VAL A 380 -7.62 30.78 14.38
CA VAL A 380 -7.33 30.25 13.05
C VAL A 380 -6.87 28.81 13.21
N ARG A 381 -7.63 27.88 12.63
CA ARG A 381 -7.56 26.45 12.95
C ARG A 381 -6.93 25.58 11.87
N VAL A 382 -6.68 26.19 10.72
CA VAL A 382 -5.96 25.57 9.61
C VAL A 382 -4.56 25.08 10.04
N PRO A 383 -3.76 25.83 10.81
CA PRO A 383 -2.38 25.44 11.07
C PRO A 383 -2.24 24.12 11.83
N GLY A 384 -1.27 23.31 11.40
CA GLY A 384 -0.82 22.12 12.12
C GLY A 384 0.26 22.45 13.15
N ALA A 385 0.53 21.51 14.05
CA ALA A 385 1.59 21.64 15.03
C ALA A 385 3.01 21.67 14.42
N ASP A 386 3.15 21.36 13.13
CA ASP A 386 4.38 21.34 12.34
C ASP A 386 4.78 22.71 11.77
N THR A 387 3.94 23.73 11.98
CA THR A 387 4.13 25.08 11.42
C THR A 387 5.20 25.91 12.13
N ASN A 388 5.78 26.87 11.40
CA ASN A 388 6.59 27.94 11.98
C ASN A 388 5.66 29.03 12.53
N PRO A 389 5.53 29.18 13.86
CA PRO A 389 4.53 30.08 14.46
C PRO A 389 4.74 31.54 14.09
N HIS A 390 5.98 31.95 13.81
CA HIS A 390 6.29 33.33 13.41
C HIS A 390 5.65 33.68 12.07
N PHE A 391 5.78 32.80 11.07
CA PHE A 391 5.19 33.02 9.76
C PHE A 391 3.67 32.95 9.82
N VAL A 392 3.10 32.01 10.59
CA VAL A 392 1.64 31.89 10.76
C VAL A 392 1.06 33.16 11.38
N LEU A 393 1.62 33.63 12.49
CA LEU A 393 1.16 34.84 13.16
C LEU A 393 1.38 36.09 12.29
N ALA A 394 2.48 36.16 11.54
CA ALA A 394 2.71 37.24 10.58
C ALA A 394 1.63 37.26 9.49
N ALA A 395 1.22 36.09 8.98
CA ALA A 395 0.22 35.96 7.94
C ALA A 395 -1.19 36.35 8.43
N ILE A 396 -1.60 35.83 9.60
CA ILE A 396 -2.89 36.19 10.21
C ILE A 396 -2.95 37.71 10.42
N LEU A 397 -1.88 38.29 10.96
CA LEU A 397 -1.83 39.72 11.23
C LEU A 397 -1.87 40.56 9.95
N ALA A 398 -1.06 40.20 8.95
CA ALA A 398 -0.95 40.97 7.71
C ALA A 398 -2.23 40.90 6.87
N LEU A 399 -2.88 39.74 6.80
CA LEU A 399 -4.17 39.57 6.12
C LEU A 399 -5.29 40.35 6.81
N GLY A 400 -5.42 40.20 8.13
CA GLY A 400 -6.45 40.92 8.87
C GLY A 400 -6.23 42.43 8.84
N TRP A 401 -4.97 42.89 8.90
CA TRP A 401 -4.63 44.30 8.75
C TRP A 401 -4.98 44.84 7.37
N ARG A 402 -4.69 44.09 6.30
CA ARG A 402 -5.12 44.44 4.94
C ARG A 402 -6.64 44.60 4.84
N GLY A 403 -7.39 43.72 5.50
CA GLY A 403 -8.84 43.82 5.60
C GLY A 403 -9.31 45.13 6.24
N ILE A 404 -8.66 45.53 7.35
CA ILE A 404 -8.90 46.82 8.03
C ILE A 404 -8.56 48.00 7.10
N GLU A 405 -7.39 48.00 6.47
CA GLU A 405 -6.94 49.09 5.59
C GLU A 405 -7.89 49.31 4.41
N LYS A 406 -8.34 48.22 3.79
CA LYS A 406 -9.25 48.24 2.63
C LYS A 406 -10.72 48.32 3.01
N LYS A 407 -11.05 48.31 4.31
CA LYS A 407 -12.43 48.26 4.84
C LYS A 407 -13.27 47.18 4.16
N MET A 408 -12.72 45.97 4.13
CA MET A 408 -13.32 44.86 3.39
C MET A 408 -14.60 44.37 4.05
N GLU A 409 -15.60 44.06 3.24
CA GLU A 409 -16.83 43.43 3.68
C GLU A 409 -16.68 41.90 3.73
N ILE A 410 -17.41 41.28 4.65
CA ILE A 410 -17.41 39.82 4.80
C ILE A 410 -18.14 39.21 3.60
N SER A 411 -17.41 38.45 2.78
CA SER A 411 -17.90 37.92 1.51
C SER A 411 -18.77 36.67 1.62
N ILE A 412 -18.73 35.96 2.76
CA ILE A 412 -19.46 34.70 2.99
C ILE A 412 -20.21 34.70 4.33
N PRO A 413 -21.41 34.09 4.41
CA PRO A 413 -22.14 33.94 5.68
C PRO A 413 -21.39 33.06 6.69
N PRO A 414 -21.68 33.19 8.00
CA PRO A 414 -21.16 32.28 9.01
C PRO A 414 -21.79 30.89 8.88
N LEU A 415 -21.06 29.88 9.34
CA LEU A 415 -21.61 28.56 9.65
C LEU A 415 -22.38 28.62 10.98
N GLY A 416 -23.63 28.15 10.92
CA GLY A 416 -24.52 28.00 12.07
C GLY A 416 -24.19 26.78 12.93
N LYS A 417 -24.83 26.71 14.10
CA LYS A 417 -24.66 25.56 15.01
C LYS A 417 -25.21 24.28 14.37
N GLY A 418 -24.38 23.25 14.31
CA GLY A 418 -24.75 21.96 13.74
C GLY A 418 -24.68 21.92 12.21
N GLU A 419 -24.17 22.96 11.58
CA GLU A 419 -23.86 22.94 10.14
C GLU A 419 -22.45 22.38 9.92
N ASP A 420 -22.33 21.50 8.93
CA ASP A 420 -21.06 20.86 8.62
C ASP A 420 -20.22 21.71 7.65
N VAL A 421 -18.92 21.75 7.88
CA VAL A 421 -17.95 22.34 6.95
C VAL A 421 -17.95 21.52 5.67
N GLY A 422 -18.03 22.19 4.51
CA GLY A 422 -18.21 21.56 3.21
C GLY A 422 -19.65 21.13 2.88
N GLY A 423 -20.61 21.34 3.79
CA GLY A 423 -22.04 21.11 3.55
C GLY A 423 -22.70 22.22 2.70
N GLU A 424 -24.01 22.11 2.48
CA GLU A 424 -24.77 23.06 1.64
C GLU A 424 -24.73 24.51 2.17
N ALA A 425 -24.67 24.67 3.50
CA ALA A 425 -24.61 25.98 4.15
C ALA A 425 -23.24 26.65 4.01
N ASP A 426 -22.17 25.88 3.78
CA ASP A 426 -20.82 26.40 3.61
C ASP A 426 -20.66 27.05 2.24
N LYS A 427 -20.64 28.38 2.21
CA LYS A 427 -20.41 29.18 0.99
C LYS A 427 -18.93 29.52 0.78
N GLY A 428 -18.06 28.99 1.63
CA GLY A 428 -16.63 29.15 1.57
C GLY A 428 -16.01 28.51 0.34
N GLU A 429 -14.97 29.15 -0.18
CA GLU A 429 -14.07 28.50 -1.13
C GLU A 429 -13.36 27.31 -0.47
N ARG A 430 -13.11 26.24 -1.22
CA ARG A 430 -12.32 25.10 -0.72
C ARG A 430 -10.83 25.45 -0.65
N LEU A 431 -10.20 25.13 0.49
CA LEU A 431 -8.75 25.30 0.66
C LEU A 431 -7.98 24.27 -0.18
N ALA A 432 -6.74 24.62 -0.55
CA ALA A 432 -5.87 23.76 -1.34
C ALA A 432 -5.67 22.38 -0.71
N LYS A 433 -5.71 21.32 -1.53
CA LYS A 433 -5.65 19.91 -1.07
C LYS A 433 -4.22 19.34 -1.01
N SER A 434 -3.25 20.09 -1.52
CA SER A 434 -1.85 19.68 -1.55
C SER A 434 -0.92 20.89 -1.40
N LEU A 435 0.32 20.63 -0.95
CA LEU A 435 1.36 21.66 -0.87
C LEU A 435 1.65 22.28 -2.25
N LYS A 436 1.52 21.49 -3.32
CA LYS A 436 1.71 21.92 -4.71
C LYS A 436 0.71 23.00 -5.12
N GLU A 437 -0.58 22.72 -5.01
CA GLU A 437 -1.66 23.67 -5.31
C GLU A 437 -1.53 24.94 -4.44
N ALA A 438 -1.25 24.76 -3.15
CA ALA A 438 -1.07 25.86 -2.22
C ALA A 438 0.13 26.76 -2.60
N THR A 439 1.25 26.16 -3.02
CA THR A 439 2.47 26.88 -3.41
C THR A 439 2.29 27.60 -4.74
N GLU A 440 1.65 26.98 -5.72
CA GLU A 440 1.30 27.61 -7.00
C GLU A 440 0.41 28.85 -6.78
N ARG A 441 -0.60 28.72 -5.91
CA ARG A 441 -1.47 29.82 -5.52
C ARG A 441 -0.71 30.93 -4.77
N PHE A 442 0.10 30.56 -3.78
CA PHE A 442 0.92 31.49 -3.01
C PHE A 442 1.88 32.31 -3.90
N MET A 443 2.46 31.67 -4.92
CA MET A 443 3.46 32.29 -5.80
C MET A 443 2.88 33.00 -7.03
N ARG A 444 1.59 32.89 -7.35
CA ARG A 444 1.02 33.58 -8.52
C ARG A 444 1.17 35.10 -8.40
N LYS A 445 1.23 35.79 -9.54
CA LYS A 445 1.39 37.25 -9.59
C LYS A 445 0.31 38.00 -8.79
N GLU A 446 -0.94 37.53 -8.88
CA GLU A 446 -2.11 38.11 -8.18
C GLU A 446 -2.32 37.55 -6.77
N SER A 447 -1.31 36.91 -6.17
CA SER A 447 -1.42 36.37 -4.81
C SER A 447 -1.49 37.51 -3.80
N VAL A 448 -2.46 37.45 -2.88
CA VAL A 448 -2.53 38.32 -1.70
C VAL A 448 -1.26 38.19 -0.86
N ALA A 449 -0.59 37.03 -0.87
CA ALA A 449 0.68 36.87 -0.18
C ALA A 449 1.77 37.83 -0.71
N ARG A 450 1.80 38.09 -2.03
CA ARG A 450 2.72 39.07 -2.62
C ARG A 450 2.38 40.48 -2.19
N GLU A 451 1.08 40.78 -2.10
CA GLU A 451 0.61 42.08 -1.61
C GLU A 451 1.06 42.35 -0.16
N VAL A 452 0.94 41.35 0.72
CA VAL A 452 1.20 41.55 2.16
C VAL A 452 2.64 41.28 2.60
N PHE A 453 3.40 40.45 1.87
CA PHE A 453 4.77 40.08 2.24
C PHE A 453 5.85 40.51 1.24
N GLY A 454 5.46 40.84 0.01
CA GLY A 454 6.36 41.19 -1.08
C GLY A 454 6.98 39.98 -1.80
N ASP A 455 7.43 40.23 -3.03
CA ASP A 455 7.94 39.19 -3.94
C ASP A 455 9.14 38.44 -3.37
N GLN A 456 10.07 39.13 -2.70
CA GLN A 456 11.28 38.50 -2.17
C GLN A 456 10.97 37.38 -1.16
N PHE A 457 9.97 37.56 -0.29
CA PHE A 457 9.57 36.52 0.65
C PHE A 457 8.85 35.40 -0.09
N VAL A 458 7.90 35.76 -0.94
CA VAL A 458 7.07 34.78 -1.67
C VAL A 458 7.92 33.89 -2.56
N ASP A 459 8.87 34.45 -3.29
CA ASP A 459 9.76 33.71 -4.18
C ASP A 459 10.74 32.82 -3.41
N HIS A 460 11.25 33.31 -2.28
CA HIS A 460 12.15 32.53 -1.43
C HIS A 460 11.41 31.39 -0.74
N PHE A 461 10.40 31.70 0.07
CA PHE A 461 9.64 30.70 0.82
C PHE A 461 8.95 29.70 -0.13
N GLY A 462 8.33 30.19 -1.20
CA GLY A 462 7.73 29.35 -2.23
C GLY A 462 8.76 28.42 -2.89
N GLY A 463 9.98 28.90 -3.16
CA GLY A 463 11.09 28.07 -3.63
C GLY A 463 11.47 26.94 -2.66
N THR A 464 11.47 27.19 -1.35
CA THR A 464 11.69 26.14 -0.34
C THR A 464 10.57 25.09 -0.34
N ARG A 465 9.32 25.48 -0.63
CA ARG A 465 8.20 24.54 -0.73
C ARG A 465 8.22 23.76 -2.05
N GLN A 466 8.66 24.38 -3.14
CA GLN A 466 8.93 23.66 -4.39
C GLN A 466 9.98 22.55 -4.19
N HIS A 467 10.97 22.75 -3.30
CA HIS A 467 11.95 21.72 -2.95
C HIS A 467 11.31 20.55 -2.20
N GLU A 468 10.52 20.83 -1.16
CA GLU A 468 9.75 19.80 -0.43
C GLU A 468 8.81 19.01 -1.37
N ILE A 469 8.10 19.70 -2.27
CA ILE A 469 7.22 19.07 -3.27
C ILE A 469 8.03 18.15 -4.18
N ARG A 470 9.21 18.58 -4.63
CA ARG A 470 10.07 17.77 -5.48
C ARG A 470 10.52 16.50 -4.77
N LEU A 471 10.98 16.59 -3.52
CA LEU A 471 11.36 15.42 -2.73
C LEU A 471 10.20 14.44 -2.56
N TRP A 472 8.98 14.94 -2.38
CA TRP A 472 7.78 14.11 -2.31
C TRP A 472 7.41 13.47 -3.66
N ASP A 473 7.44 14.25 -4.76
CA ASP A 473 7.13 13.74 -6.10
C ASP A 473 8.17 12.70 -6.57
N GLU A 474 9.39 12.72 -6.03
CA GLU A 474 10.45 11.73 -6.26
C GLU A 474 10.35 10.49 -5.34
N ALA A 475 9.57 10.56 -4.25
CA ALA A 475 9.46 9.48 -3.27
C ALA A 475 8.44 8.41 -3.70
N VAL A 476 8.81 7.13 -3.55
CA VAL A 476 7.88 5.99 -3.68
C VAL A 476 7.54 5.49 -2.28
N THR A 477 6.29 5.69 -1.85
CA THR A 477 5.88 5.36 -0.48
C THR A 477 5.33 3.94 -0.35
N ASP A 478 5.41 3.34 0.85
CA ASP A 478 4.81 2.03 1.13
C ASP A 478 3.30 1.98 0.89
N TRP A 479 2.60 3.11 0.95
CA TRP A 479 1.18 3.19 0.60
C TRP A 479 1.00 3.06 -0.90
N GLU A 480 1.80 3.76 -1.70
CA GLU A 480 1.79 3.61 -3.16
C GLU A 480 2.21 2.20 -3.55
N VAL A 481 3.20 1.61 -2.90
CA VAL A 481 3.55 0.20 -3.12
C VAL A 481 2.38 -0.69 -2.73
N ARG A 482 1.94 -0.75 -1.47
CA ARG A 482 0.85 -1.64 -1.04
C ARG A 482 -0.45 -1.45 -1.81
N ARG A 483 -0.77 -0.22 -2.21
CA ARG A 483 -1.96 0.09 -3.00
C ARG A 483 -1.71 -0.28 -4.46
N TYR A 484 -0.70 0.28 -5.08
CA TYR A 484 -0.54 0.31 -6.54
C TYR A 484 0.23 -0.87 -7.10
N ILE A 485 1.13 -1.48 -6.30
CA ILE A 485 1.90 -2.66 -6.71
C ILE A 485 0.96 -3.80 -7.16
N GLU A 486 -0.27 -3.82 -6.65
CA GLU A 486 -1.34 -4.73 -7.06
C GLU A 486 -2.51 -4.04 -7.83
N THR A 487 -2.83 -2.75 -7.59
CA THR A 487 -4.09 -2.10 -8.08
C THR A 487 -4.01 -0.95 -9.11
N MET A 488 -2.88 -0.27 -9.36
CA MET A 488 -2.85 0.80 -10.39
C MET A 488 -2.73 0.21 -11.78
N LYS A 489 -3.74 0.48 -12.59
CA LYS A 489 -3.77 0.25 -14.03
C LYS A 489 -3.47 1.57 -14.74
N VAL A 490 -2.59 1.58 -15.75
CA VAL A 490 -2.44 2.72 -16.65
C VAL A 490 -3.70 2.81 -17.51
N VAL A 491 -4.59 3.72 -17.12
CA VAL A 491 -5.73 4.13 -17.95
C VAL A 491 -5.21 5.05 -19.06
N SER A 492 -5.15 4.57 -20.30
CA SER A 492 -5.05 5.44 -21.48
C SER A 492 -6.39 6.15 -21.70
N PHE A 493 -6.49 7.40 -21.26
CA PHE A 493 -7.60 8.31 -21.58
C PHE A 493 -7.24 9.16 -22.81
N ILE A 494 -7.81 8.84 -23.98
CA ILE A 494 -8.21 9.85 -24.96
C ILE A 494 -9.70 9.68 -25.20
N ALA A 495 -10.45 10.60 -24.61
CA ALA A 495 -11.89 10.74 -24.81
C ALA A 495 -12.18 11.28 -26.21
N ALA A 496 -13.27 10.75 -26.77
CA ALA A 496 -13.90 11.13 -28.01
C ALA A 496 -14.07 12.65 -28.19
N CYS A 497 -13.49 13.19 -29.26
CA CYS A 497 -13.99 14.38 -29.95
C CYS A 497 -13.46 14.38 -31.40
N PHE A 498 -14.36 14.66 -32.35
CA PHE A 498 -14.22 14.66 -33.82
C PHE A 498 -14.39 13.32 -34.54
N ALA A 499 -15.67 12.95 -34.69
CA ALA A 499 -16.13 12.33 -35.92
C ALA A 499 -16.00 13.33 -37.08
N ALA A 500 -14.96 13.19 -37.92
CA ALA A 500 -14.96 13.62 -39.32
C ALA A 500 -13.77 13.01 -40.08
N GLN A 501 -14.10 12.06 -40.98
CA GLN A 501 -13.45 11.77 -42.28
C GLN A 501 -11.92 11.57 -42.33
N ALA A 502 -11.48 10.35 -42.68
CA ALA A 502 -11.06 10.05 -44.05
C ALA A 502 -10.71 8.56 -44.21
N SER A 503 -11.01 8.07 -45.40
CA SER A 503 -11.00 6.71 -45.90
C SER A 503 -9.63 6.12 -46.29
N ALA A 504 -9.65 4.80 -46.45
CA ALA A 504 -8.79 3.94 -47.29
C ALA A 504 -7.50 3.43 -46.62
N ALA A 505 -7.09 2.16 -46.77
CA ALA A 505 -7.47 1.13 -47.72
C ALA A 505 -7.35 -0.27 -47.09
N ALA A 506 -8.16 -1.19 -47.58
CA ALA A 506 -8.16 -2.59 -47.19
C ALA A 506 -6.91 -3.33 -47.68
N THR A 507 -6.42 -4.26 -46.86
CA THR A 507 -5.76 -5.48 -47.34
C THR A 507 -6.20 -6.65 -46.46
N LYS A 508 -7.04 -7.52 -47.04
CA LYS A 508 -7.40 -8.84 -46.51
C LYS A 508 -6.12 -9.65 -46.31
N HIS A 509 -5.92 -10.28 -45.15
CA HIS A 509 -5.45 -11.66 -45.07
C HIS A 509 -5.87 -12.29 -43.72
N VAL A 510 -6.59 -13.41 -43.85
CA VAL A 510 -6.97 -14.49 -42.92
C VAL A 510 -6.72 -14.25 -41.41
N ASN A 511 -7.68 -13.65 -40.71
CA ASN A 511 -7.88 -13.95 -39.28
C ASN A 511 -8.96 -15.04 -39.20
N THR A 512 -8.62 -16.22 -38.70
CA THR A 512 -9.61 -17.18 -38.22
C THR A 512 -10.33 -16.52 -37.07
N ALA A 513 -11.57 -16.08 -37.29
CA ALA A 513 -12.36 -15.44 -36.25
C ALA A 513 -12.53 -16.41 -35.07
N LEU A 514 -12.19 -15.94 -33.87
CA LEU A 514 -12.46 -16.69 -32.64
C LEU A 514 -13.96 -16.95 -32.51
N SER A 515 -14.33 -18.05 -31.86
CA SER A 515 -15.73 -18.23 -31.44
C SER A 515 -16.15 -17.07 -30.53
N SER A 516 -17.45 -16.76 -30.46
CA SER A 516 -17.93 -15.63 -29.64
C SER A 516 -17.48 -15.71 -28.17
N ASN A 517 -17.41 -16.91 -27.62
CA ASN A 517 -17.01 -17.14 -26.22
C ASN A 517 -15.50 -16.98 -26.03
N ALA A 518 -14.71 -17.52 -26.95
CA ALA A 518 -13.26 -17.35 -26.96
C ALA A 518 -12.88 -15.88 -27.19
N GLN A 519 -13.61 -15.16 -28.04
CA GLN A 519 -13.45 -13.72 -28.24
C GLN A 519 -13.77 -12.94 -26.96
N ASP A 520 -14.83 -13.28 -26.22
CA ASP A 520 -15.15 -12.60 -24.97
C ASP A 520 -14.07 -12.80 -23.88
N LEU A 521 -13.52 -14.02 -23.77
CA LEU A 521 -12.35 -14.28 -22.91
C LEU A 521 -11.13 -13.49 -23.37
N PHE A 522 -10.84 -13.50 -24.68
CA PHE A 522 -9.74 -12.78 -25.29
C PHE A 522 -9.84 -11.28 -25.02
N ASP A 523 -11.00 -10.68 -25.27
CA ASP A 523 -11.24 -9.25 -25.08
C ASP A 523 -11.11 -8.86 -23.61
N TRP A 524 -11.60 -9.71 -22.69
CA TRP A 524 -11.42 -9.47 -21.26
C TRP A 524 -9.95 -9.56 -20.86
N SER A 525 -9.23 -10.61 -21.29
CA SER A 525 -7.80 -10.77 -21.08
C SER A 525 -7.05 -9.53 -21.56
N MET A 526 -7.26 -9.12 -22.80
CA MET A 526 -6.63 -7.94 -23.40
C MET A 526 -6.97 -6.67 -22.64
N HIS A 527 -8.23 -6.47 -22.28
CA HIS A 527 -8.63 -5.31 -21.47
C HIS A 527 -7.89 -5.23 -20.13
N ILE A 528 -7.66 -6.36 -19.47
CA ILE A 528 -6.90 -6.40 -18.22
C ILE A 528 -5.41 -6.15 -18.47
N GLN A 529 -4.83 -6.77 -19.51
CA GLN A 529 -3.40 -6.67 -19.80
C GLN A 529 -3.00 -5.31 -20.39
N ASP A 530 -3.82 -4.69 -21.25
CA ASP A 530 -3.57 -3.35 -21.80
C ASP A 530 -3.36 -2.32 -20.67
N ASN A 531 -4.16 -2.45 -19.63
CA ASN A 531 -4.13 -1.62 -18.44
C ASN A 531 -2.88 -1.86 -17.56
N ARG A 532 -2.20 -2.98 -17.75
CA ARG A 532 -0.98 -3.38 -17.02
C ARG A 532 0.26 -3.32 -17.90
N TYR A 533 0.11 -3.00 -19.18
CA TYR A 533 1.21 -2.92 -20.11
C TYR A 533 1.95 -1.60 -19.91
N ASP A 534 3.20 -1.72 -19.49
CA ASP A 534 4.13 -0.61 -19.41
C ASP A 534 4.78 -0.39 -20.77
N ALA A 535 4.21 0.50 -21.57
CA ALA A 535 4.73 0.82 -22.89
C ALA A 535 6.13 1.46 -22.87
N SER A 536 6.61 1.97 -21.73
CA SER A 536 7.96 2.55 -21.62
C SER A 536 9.03 1.47 -21.57
N TYR A 537 8.74 0.35 -20.90
CA TYR A 537 9.64 -0.80 -20.80
C TYR A 537 9.25 -1.97 -21.70
N ASN A 538 8.06 -1.92 -22.32
CA ASN A 538 7.47 -2.99 -23.12
C ASN A 538 7.32 -4.30 -22.32
N PHE A 539 6.86 -4.21 -21.07
CA PHE A 539 6.58 -5.35 -20.20
C PHE A 539 5.20 -5.19 -19.52
N ILE A 540 4.61 -6.33 -19.15
CA ILE A 540 3.42 -6.41 -18.32
C ILE A 540 3.80 -6.26 -16.84
N GLN A 541 3.15 -5.32 -16.14
CA GLN A 541 3.32 -5.05 -14.71
C GLN A 541 2.40 -5.94 -13.87
N TYR A 542 3.01 -6.85 -13.12
CA TYR A 542 2.40 -7.57 -12.01
C TYR A 542 3.44 -7.71 -10.91
N SER A 543 2.99 -7.67 -9.66
CA SER A 543 3.80 -8.08 -8.52
C SER A 543 3.97 -9.60 -8.49
N ASP A 544 4.79 -10.14 -9.40
CA ASP A 544 5.11 -11.56 -9.52
C ASP A 544 6.64 -11.70 -9.57
N LYS A 545 7.27 -11.87 -8.39
CA LYS A 545 8.73 -12.01 -8.23
C LYS A 545 9.54 -10.78 -8.71
N GLY A 546 8.87 -9.65 -8.89
CA GLY A 546 9.40 -8.35 -9.28
C GLY A 546 8.26 -7.42 -9.76
N PRO A 547 8.56 -6.18 -10.18
CA PRO A 547 7.56 -5.21 -10.65
C PRO A 547 7.03 -5.46 -12.08
N TRP A 548 7.76 -6.21 -12.91
CA TRP A 548 7.33 -6.65 -14.25
C TRP A 548 7.44 -8.18 -14.39
N SER A 549 6.57 -8.80 -15.18
CA SER A 549 6.59 -10.26 -15.40
C SER A 549 6.97 -10.59 -16.84
N VAL A 550 8.08 -11.31 -17.02
CA VAL A 550 8.52 -11.76 -18.36
C VAL A 550 7.52 -12.75 -18.95
N ARG A 551 7.02 -13.69 -18.14
CA ARG A 551 6.03 -14.70 -18.55
C ARG A 551 4.70 -14.08 -18.97
N PHE A 552 4.14 -13.16 -18.19
CA PHE A 552 2.86 -12.55 -18.54
C PHE A 552 2.99 -11.62 -19.75
N THR A 553 4.16 -11.01 -19.93
CA THR A 553 4.47 -10.26 -21.16
C THR A 553 4.44 -11.17 -22.38
N ALA A 554 5.00 -12.38 -22.28
CA ALA A 554 4.94 -13.34 -23.38
C ALA A 554 3.49 -13.68 -23.76
N TRP A 555 2.63 -13.96 -22.78
CA TRP A 555 1.21 -14.27 -23.02
C TRP A 555 0.44 -13.11 -23.66
N TYR A 556 0.71 -11.88 -23.21
CA TYR A 556 0.09 -10.67 -23.75
C TYR A 556 0.49 -10.39 -25.21
N VAL A 557 1.74 -10.65 -25.58
CA VAL A 557 2.25 -10.41 -26.94
C VAL A 557 1.46 -11.18 -28.00
N ALA A 558 1.06 -12.43 -27.72
CA ALA A 558 0.22 -13.17 -28.67
C ALA A 558 -1.15 -12.50 -28.86
N GLY A 559 -1.69 -11.91 -27.80
CA GLY A 559 -2.90 -11.09 -27.86
C GLY A 559 -2.74 -9.83 -28.71
N LEU A 560 -1.63 -9.09 -28.55
CA LEU A 560 -1.30 -7.93 -29.39
C LEU A 560 -1.24 -8.32 -30.88
N LEU A 561 -0.55 -9.41 -31.19
CA LEU A 561 -0.40 -9.88 -32.57
C LEU A 561 -1.71 -10.37 -33.17
N HIS A 562 -2.58 -11.02 -32.38
CA HIS A 562 -3.91 -11.42 -32.84
C HIS A 562 -4.82 -10.20 -33.08
N ARG A 563 -4.81 -9.22 -32.15
CA ARG A 563 -5.63 -8.01 -32.24
C ARG A 563 -5.20 -7.13 -33.40
N ASN A 564 -3.90 -6.95 -33.59
CA ASN A 564 -3.26 -6.25 -34.72
C ASN A 564 -3.90 -4.88 -35.02
N GLN A 565 -4.05 -4.03 -34.01
CA GLN A 565 -4.60 -2.69 -34.15
C GLN A 565 -3.61 -1.62 -33.70
N GLY A 566 -3.58 -0.48 -34.41
CA GLY A 566 -2.71 0.65 -34.04
C GLY A 566 -1.23 0.26 -33.94
N ASP A 567 -0.65 0.46 -32.75
CA ASP A 567 0.76 0.16 -32.45
C ASP A 567 0.98 -1.28 -31.91
N ASP A 568 -0.02 -2.16 -31.91
CA ASP A 568 0.06 -3.50 -31.32
C ASP A 568 1.26 -4.32 -31.83
N VAL A 569 1.46 -4.40 -33.15
CA VAL A 569 2.58 -5.17 -33.75
C VAL A 569 3.92 -4.59 -33.34
N LYS A 570 4.04 -3.25 -33.29
CA LYS A 570 5.26 -2.56 -32.86
C LYS A 570 5.58 -2.85 -31.40
N HIS A 571 4.57 -2.79 -30.52
CA HIS A 571 4.72 -3.13 -29.11
C HIS A 571 5.02 -4.62 -28.92
N ALA A 572 4.41 -5.49 -29.70
CA ALA A 572 4.70 -6.92 -29.72
C ALA A 572 6.17 -7.18 -30.10
N GLU A 573 6.66 -6.61 -31.20
CA GLU A 573 8.06 -6.78 -31.61
C GLU A 573 9.05 -6.26 -30.55
N ALA A 574 8.76 -5.12 -29.93
CA ALA A 574 9.60 -4.56 -28.86
C ALA A 574 9.61 -5.45 -27.61
N SER A 575 8.43 -5.91 -27.19
CA SER A 575 8.28 -6.79 -26.02
C SER A 575 8.95 -8.13 -26.24
N ILE A 576 8.85 -8.72 -27.44
CA ILE A 576 9.56 -9.96 -27.79
C ILE A 576 11.05 -9.76 -27.62
N ARG A 577 11.64 -8.70 -28.20
CA ARG A 577 13.09 -8.44 -28.07
C ARG A 577 13.52 -8.35 -26.60
N ASN A 578 12.70 -7.71 -25.76
CA ASN A 578 12.98 -7.58 -24.34
C ASN A 578 12.85 -8.91 -23.58
N ILE A 579 11.86 -9.74 -23.93
CA ILE A 579 11.73 -11.12 -23.40
C ILE A 579 12.99 -11.93 -23.76
N LEU A 580 13.43 -11.89 -25.03
CA LEU A 580 14.62 -12.63 -25.47
C LEU A 580 15.88 -12.15 -24.73
N ALA A 581 16.00 -10.85 -24.46
CA ALA A 581 17.10 -10.28 -23.69
C ALA A 581 17.11 -10.72 -22.21
N CYS A 582 16.00 -11.25 -21.68
CA CYS A 582 15.90 -11.78 -20.33
C CYS A 582 16.28 -13.27 -20.25
N GLN A 583 16.66 -13.91 -21.36
CA GLN A 583 17.07 -15.32 -21.35
C GLN A 583 18.46 -15.46 -20.71
N MET A 584 18.58 -16.36 -19.75
CA MET A 584 19.82 -16.61 -19.02
C MET A 584 20.69 -17.60 -19.79
N ILE A 585 21.78 -17.11 -20.40
CA ILE A 585 22.62 -17.91 -21.32
C ILE A 585 24.12 -17.91 -20.99
N ASP A 586 24.54 -17.19 -19.95
CA ASP A 586 25.95 -16.90 -19.70
C ASP A 586 26.75 -18.09 -19.15
N ASP A 587 26.07 -19.04 -18.48
CA ASP A 587 26.69 -20.26 -17.96
C ASP A 587 25.98 -21.47 -18.55
N PHE A 588 26.65 -22.14 -19.48
CA PHE A 588 26.12 -23.35 -20.09
C PHE A 588 25.85 -24.40 -19.03
N ASP A 589 26.74 -24.62 -18.06
CA ASP A 589 26.61 -25.74 -17.11
C ASP A 589 25.61 -25.47 -15.98
N ALA A 590 25.09 -24.24 -15.86
CA ALA A 590 24.14 -23.86 -14.83
C ALA A 590 22.74 -24.50 -15.00
N PRO A 591 22.02 -24.79 -13.90
CA PRO A 591 20.67 -25.36 -13.94
C PRO A 591 19.61 -24.38 -14.50
N TRP A 592 19.89 -23.07 -14.48
CA TRP A 592 19.03 -22.06 -15.09
C TRP A 592 19.36 -21.76 -16.56
N TYR A 593 20.36 -22.42 -17.16
CA TYR A 593 20.74 -22.17 -18.55
C TYR A 593 19.53 -22.32 -19.48
N GLY A 594 19.25 -21.30 -20.29
CA GLY A 594 18.16 -21.22 -21.25
C GLY A 594 16.77 -20.93 -20.66
N THR A 595 16.64 -20.73 -19.34
CA THR A 595 15.42 -20.15 -18.75
C THR A 595 15.40 -18.63 -18.90
N TYR A 596 14.33 -18.00 -18.47
CA TYR A 596 14.17 -16.55 -18.49
C TYR A 596 14.13 -16.01 -17.06
N LYS A 597 14.56 -14.76 -16.89
CA LYS A 597 14.33 -14.02 -15.64
C LYS A 597 12.84 -13.98 -15.30
N LEU A 598 12.56 -14.05 -14.00
CA LEU A 598 11.21 -13.88 -13.46
C LEU A 598 10.72 -12.45 -13.70
N SER A 599 11.63 -11.49 -13.49
CA SER A 599 11.44 -10.07 -13.74
C SER A 599 12.66 -9.49 -14.48
N PRO A 600 12.51 -8.54 -15.41
CA PRO A 600 13.64 -7.98 -16.15
C PRO A 600 14.71 -7.31 -15.26
N ASP A 601 14.34 -6.78 -14.10
CA ASP A 601 15.26 -6.16 -13.13
C ASP A 601 15.84 -7.16 -12.12
N GLN A 602 15.47 -8.44 -12.23
CA GLN A 602 16.01 -9.51 -11.40
C GLN A 602 17.51 -9.72 -11.71
N PRO A 603 18.37 -9.82 -10.67
CA PRO A 603 19.75 -10.23 -10.87
C PRO A 603 19.82 -11.70 -11.31
N ASP A 604 20.85 -12.04 -12.08
CA ASP A 604 21.10 -13.44 -12.43
C ASP A 604 21.53 -14.26 -11.20
N PRO A 605 21.13 -15.54 -11.10
CA PRO A 605 21.61 -16.41 -10.03
C PRO A 605 23.14 -16.41 -9.99
N THR A 606 23.72 -16.12 -8.82
CA THR A 606 25.17 -15.96 -8.67
C THR A 606 25.72 -17.04 -7.73
N PRO A 607 26.48 -18.03 -8.23
CA PRO A 607 27.14 -19.03 -7.39
C PRO A 607 28.01 -18.39 -6.30
N ASN A 608 28.01 -18.96 -5.10
CA ASN A 608 28.79 -18.49 -3.93
C ASN A 608 28.48 -17.05 -3.44
N SER A 609 27.36 -16.45 -3.88
CA SER A 609 26.88 -15.17 -3.36
C SER A 609 26.00 -15.36 -2.14
N GLY A 610 26.24 -14.58 -1.08
CA GLY A 610 25.33 -14.50 0.06
C GLY A 610 24.05 -13.69 -0.21
N LEU A 611 24.01 -12.92 -1.30
CA LEU A 611 22.90 -12.01 -1.62
C LEU A 611 21.87 -12.63 -2.58
N TYR A 612 22.33 -13.39 -3.58
CA TYR A 612 21.45 -14.01 -4.60
C TYR A 612 21.91 -15.42 -4.99
N PRO A 613 21.95 -16.36 -4.03
CA PRO A 613 22.37 -17.74 -4.29
C PRO A 613 21.38 -18.46 -5.21
N PRO A 614 21.84 -19.37 -6.08
CA PRO A 614 20.96 -20.12 -6.95
C PRO A 614 20.02 -21.02 -6.14
N LYS A 615 18.71 -20.72 -6.21
CA LYS A 615 17.63 -21.48 -5.58
C LYS A 615 16.48 -21.66 -6.56
N ILE A 616 16.16 -22.91 -6.85
CA ILE A 616 15.04 -23.28 -7.71
C ILE A 616 13.71 -22.72 -7.14
N TYR A 617 12.81 -22.28 -8.01
CA TYR A 617 11.53 -21.61 -7.71
C TYR A 617 11.62 -20.29 -6.92
N THR A 618 12.84 -19.82 -6.63
CA THR A 618 13.09 -18.60 -5.87
C THR A 618 13.88 -17.59 -6.68
N THR A 619 15.15 -17.88 -7.00
CA THR A 619 16.00 -16.99 -7.78
C THR A 619 15.97 -17.31 -9.27
N TYR A 620 15.51 -18.50 -9.63
CA TYR A 620 15.15 -18.85 -11.00
C TYR A 620 14.02 -19.88 -10.94
N ASP A 621 13.22 -19.94 -11.99
CA ASP A 621 12.24 -21.01 -12.18
C ASP A 621 12.52 -21.67 -13.54
N PRO A 622 12.98 -22.93 -13.54
CA PRO A 622 13.29 -23.62 -14.79
C PRO A 622 12.03 -23.93 -15.60
N ASN A 623 10.82 -23.91 -15.03
CA ASN A 623 9.57 -24.11 -15.77
C ASN A 623 9.25 -22.93 -16.71
N TRP A 624 9.79 -21.73 -16.45
CA TRP A 624 9.49 -20.54 -17.24
C TRP A 624 9.93 -20.67 -18.71
N ARG A 625 10.99 -21.45 -18.97
CA ARG A 625 11.40 -21.79 -20.34
C ARG A 625 10.29 -22.49 -21.12
N ASP A 626 9.54 -23.39 -20.47
CA ASP A 626 8.52 -24.21 -21.13
C ASP A 626 7.24 -23.38 -21.31
N PHE A 627 6.87 -22.55 -20.33
CA PHE A 627 5.74 -21.60 -20.46
C PHE A 627 5.99 -20.53 -21.53
N ILE A 628 7.14 -19.84 -21.49
CA ILE A 628 7.48 -18.79 -22.45
C ILE A 628 7.78 -19.40 -23.82
N GLY A 629 8.46 -20.54 -23.85
CA GLY A 629 8.76 -21.29 -25.08
C GLY A 629 7.48 -21.71 -25.81
N THR A 630 6.51 -22.29 -25.10
CA THR A 630 5.19 -22.64 -25.67
C THR A 630 4.49 -21.42 -26.25
N GLN A 631 4.59 -20.27 -25.57
CA GLN A 631 4.01 -19.03 -26.06
C GLN A 631 4.70 -18.50 -27.33
N LEU A 632 6.03 -18.60 -27.40
CA LEU A 632 6.82 -18.24 -28.58
C LEU A 632 6.53 -19.20 -29.76
N VAL A 633 6.29 -20.49 -29.50
CA VAL A 633 5.81 -21.46 -30.49
C VAL A 633 4.45 -21.03 -31.06
N GLN A 634 3.49 -20.65 -30.20
CA GLN A 634 2.20 -20.13 -30.64
C GLN A 634 2.37 -18.86 -31.51
N ILE A 635 3.26 -17.94 -31.11
CA ILE A 635 3.55 -16.71 -31.86
C ILE A 635 4.13 -17.01 -33.25
N LEU A 636 5.13 -17.90 -33.36
CA LEU A 636 5.74 -18.26 -34.64
C LEU A 636 4.83 -19.10 -35.54
N SER A 637 3.84 -19.77 -34.96
CA SER A 637 2.87 -20.56 -35.70
C SER A 637 1.76 -19.71 -36.29
N GLU A 638 1.25 -18.73 -35.53
CA GLU A 638 0.09 -17.94 -35.96
C GLU A 638 0.47 -16.61 -36.62
N PHE A 639 1.51 -15.93 -36.12
CA PHE A 639 1.83 -14.55 -36.50
C PHE A 639 3.20 -14.31 -37.15
N PRO A 640 3.87 -15.29 -37.80
CA PRO A 640 5.22 -15.05 -38.33
C PRO A 640 5.22 -13.99 -39.45
N HIS A 641 4.09 -13.80 -40.12
CA HIS A 641 3.90 -12.83 -41.19
C HIS A 641 3.80 -11.37 -40.71
N LEU A 642 3.56 -11.14 -39.42
CA LEU A 642 3.52 -9.81 -38.80
C LEU A 642 4.89 -9.40 -38.23
N LEU A 643 5.82 -10.33 -38.10
CA LEU A 643 7.13 -10.12 -37.49
C LEU A 643 8.20 -9.93 -38.56
N SER A 644 9.19 -9.09 -38.26
CA SER A 644 10.39 -8.97 -39.10
C SER A 644 11.18 -10.29 -39.16
N ALA A 645 11.71 -10.64 -40.33
CA ALA A 645 12.47 -11.88 -40.52
C ALA A 645 13.64 -12.04 -39.51
N PRO A 646 14.43 -10.99 -39.17
CA PRO A 646 15.46 -11.10 -38.14
C PRO A 646 14.90 -11.42 -36.75
N LEU A 647 13.72 -10.91 -36.42
CA LEU A 647 13.08 -11.21 -35.13
C LEU A 647 12.58 -12.65 -35.07
N VAL A 648 12.01 -13.15 -36.17
CA VAL A 648 11.66 -14.58 -36.30
C VAL A 648 12.89 -15.47 -36.05
N THR A 649 14.03 -15.17 -36.68
CA THR A 649 15.28 -15.91 -36.42
C THR A 649 15.72 -15.82 -34.96
N SER A 650 15.60 -14.64 -34.33
CA SER A 650 15.98 -14.45 -32.92
C SER A 650 15.10 -15.28 -31.97
N ILE A 651 13.80 -15.39 -32.26
CA ILE A 651 12.89 -16.26 -31.50
C ILE A 651 13.30 -17.73 -31.67
N GLU A 652 13.60 -18.17 -32.90
CA GLU A 652 14.06 -19.53 -33.16
C GLU A 652 15.36 -19.86 -32.40
N ASP A 653 16.34 -18.94 -32.38
CA ASP A 653 17.58 -19.10 -31.62
C ASP A 653 17.31 -19.24 -30.11
N SER A 654 16.40 -18.42 -29.57
CA SER A 654 16.02 -18.49 -28.16
C SER A 654 15.30 -19.80 -27.82
N LEU A 655 14.42 -20.29 -28.70
CA LEU A 655 13.74 -21.58 -28.54
C LEU A 655 14.73 -22.76 -28.58
N GLU A 656 15.77 -22.68 -29.40
CA GLU A 656 16.81 -23.70 -29.48
C GLU A 656 17.62 -23.76 -28.19
N ILE A 657 17.98 -22.61 -27.62
CA ILE A 657 18.63 -22.51 -26.31
C ILE A 657 17.71 -23.05 -25.19
N ALA A 658 16.43 -22.67 -25.22
CA ALA A 658 15.45 -23.15 -24.24
C ALA A 658 15.30 -24.68 -24.30
N ALA A 659 15.22 -25.26 -25.51
CA ALA A 659 15.14 -26.71 -25.73
C ALA A 659 16.38 -27.45 -25.19
N VAL A 660 17.60 -26.93 -25.42
CA VAL A 660 18.83 -27.49 -24.83
C VAL A 660 18.74 -27.49 -23.30
N GLY A 661 18.30 -26.39 -22.70
CA GLY A 661 18.14 -26.31 -21.25
C GLY A 661 17.03 -27.24 -20.71
N SER A 662 15.89 -27.36 -21.40
CA SER A 662 14.80 -28.27 -21.02
C SER A 662 15.22 -29.74 -21.08
N MET A 663 16.00 -30.14 -22.09
CA MET A 663 16.54 -31.51 -22.23
C MET A 663 17.55 -31.88 -21.15
N ARG A 664 18.15 -30.89 -20.49
CA ARG A 664 19.19 -31.09 -19.48
C ARG A 664 18.66 -31.12 -18.04
N ARG A 665 17.39 -30.77 -17.83
CA ARG A 665 16.73 -30.93 -16.53
C ARG A 665 16.78 -32.40 -16.11
N ASN A 666 16.96 -32.64 -14.81
CA ASN A 666 17.22 -33.96 -14.20
C ASN A 666 18.51 -34.67 -14.69
N GLY A 667 19.44 -33.94 -15.32
CA GLY A 667 20.73 -34.49 -15.79
C GLY A 667 21.95 -33.59 -15.55
N SER A 668 21.77 -32.36 -15.05
CA SER A 668 22.87 -31.45 -14.67
C SER A 668 22.66 -30.84 -13.29
N TYR A 669 23.77 -30.58 -12.60
CA TYR A 669 23.86 -30.15 -11.20
C TYR A 669 23.28 -28.74 -10.94
N PRO A 670 22.61 -28.49 -9.80
CA PRO A 670 22.24 -29.45 -8.77
C PRO A 670 20.97 -30.22 -9.17
N THR A 671 21.07 -31.54 -9.12
CA THR A 671 19.97 -32.48 -9.41
C THR A 671 19.07 -32.73 -8.21
N GLU A 672 19.44 -32.27 -7.02
CA GLU A 672 18.81 -32.65 -5.75
C GLU A 672 17.49 -31.89 -5.47
N ASP A 673 17.27 -30.73 -6.12
CA ASP A 673 16.09 -29.88 -5.89
C ASP A 673 15.14 -29.75 -7.11
N ASP A 674 15.47 -30.32 -8.28
CA ASP A 674 14.62 -30.25 -9.49
C ASP A 674 13.58 -31.38 -9.49
N ASN A 675 12.30 -31.01 -9.49
CA ASN A 675 11.18 -31.95 -9.41
C ASN A 675 10.48 -32.21 -10.75
N LEU A 676 11.06 -31.84 -11.91
CA LEU A 676 10.45 -32.10 -13.21
C LEU A 676 10.53 -33.59 -13.58
N THR A 677 9.71 -34.41 -12.95
CA THR A 677 9.44 -35.77 -13.40
C THR A 677 8.51 -35.75 -14.63
N ILE A 678 8.33 -36.90 -15.28
CA ILE A 678 7.31 -37.02 -16.33
C ILE A 678 5.88 -36.88 -15.76
N GLY A 679 5.70 -37.13 -14.46
CA GLY A 679 4.46 -36.90 -13.71
C GLY A 679 4.19 -35.44 -13.36
N TYR A 680 5.18 -34.54 -13.44
CA TYR A 680 4.88 -33.12 -13.44
C TYR A 680 4.37 -32.71 -14.83
N THR A 681 3.06 -32.93 -15.05
CA THR A 681 2.50 -33.12 -16.39
C THR A 681 2.49 -31.87 -17.27
N ASN A 682 2.07 -30.69 -16.78
CA ASN A 682 2.00 -29.50 -17.64
C ASN A 682 3.35 -29.05 -18.20
N PRO A 683 4.46 -28.92 -17.42
CA PRO A 683 5.73 -28.47 -17.98
C PRO A 683 6.35 -29.58 -18.83
N ALA A 684 6.10 -30.86 -18.52
CA ALA A 684 6.54 -31.98 -19.36
C ALA A 684 5.89 -31.95 -20.75
N MET A 685 4.58 -31.67 -20.85
CA MET A 685 3.90 -31.53 -22.14
C MET A 685 4.39 -30.30 -22.93
N MET A 686 4.55 -29.15 -22.26
CA MET A 686 5.10 -27.94 -22.89
C MET A 686 6.54 -28.12 -23.38
N ARG A 687 7.35 -28.86 -22.62
CA ARG A 687 8.72 -29.26 -23.00
C ARG A 687 8.72 -30.09 -24.29
N ALA A 688 7.83 -31.08 -24.39
CA ALA A 688 7.71 -31.90 -25.60
C ALA A 688 7.36 -31.04 -26.83
N LEU A 689 6.37 -30.16 -26.72
CA LEU A 689 5.98 -29.24 -27.79
C LEU A 689 7.14 -28.32 -28.21
N LEU A 690 7.80 -27.69 -27.24
CA LEU A 690 8.92 -26.79 -27.47
C LEU A 690 10.04 -27.47 -28.25
N CYS A 691 10.52 -28.61 -27.77
CA CYS A 691 11.60 -29.38 -28.41
C CYS A 691 11.21 -29.88 -29.80
N GLU A 692 9.98 -30.39 -29.96
CA GLU A 692 9.47 -30.86 -31.25
C GLU A 692 9.45 -29.72 -32.27
N TYR A 693 8.81 -28.60 -31.92
CA TYR A 693 8.57 -27.50 -32.83
C TYR A 693 9.88 -26.91 -33.35
N ILE A 694 10.82 -26.59 -32.45
CA ILE A 694 12.11 -26.02 -32.86
C ILE A 694 12.98 -27.06 -33.57
N GLY A 695 12.91 -28.33 -33.17
CA GLY A 695 13.57 -29.45 -33.84
C GLY A 695 13.14 -29.58 -35.29
N MET A 696 11.83 -29.50 -35.57
CA MET A 696 11.30 -29.51 -36.93
C MET A 696 11.74 -28.29 -37.74
N ARG A 697 11.67 -27.08 -37.16
CA ARG A 697 12.06 -25.84 -37.84
C ARG A 697 13.55 -25.76 -38.18
N ARG A 698 14.41 -26.29 -37.31
CA ARG A 698 15.88 -26.32 -37.48
C ARG A 698 16.41 -27.60 -38.12
N GLN A 699 15.54 -28.58 -38.41
CA GLN A 699 15.92 -29.91 -38.88
C GLN A 699 16.89 -30.63 -37.91
N ASN A 700 16.71 -30.43 -36.60
CA ASN A 700 17.53 -31.01 -35.54
C ASN A 700 16.88 -32.30 -35.03
N SER A 701 17.42 -33.45 -35.43
CA SER A 701 16.90 -34.77 -35.08
C SER A 701 17.06 -35.13 -33.61
N THR A 702 17.98 -34.50 -32.87
CA THR A 702 18.16 -34.73 -31.43
C THR A 702 16.95 -34.19 -30.66
N PHE A 703 16.49 -32.99 -30.99
CA PHE A 703 15.33 -32.38 -30.35
C PHE A 703 14.03 -33.13 -30.68
N THR A 704 13.83 -33.49 -31.95
CA THR A 704 12.63 -34.25 -32.33
C THR A 704 12.63 -35.64 -31.72
N SER A 705 13.76 -36.35 -31.68
CA SER A 705 13.83 -37.67 -31.03
C SER A 705 13.55 -37.61 -29.53
N PHE A 706 14.04 -36.56 -28.85
CA PHE A 706 13.71 -36.34 -27.44
C PHE A 706 12.23 -36.08 -27.23
N ALA A 707 11.61 -35.22 -28.04
CA ALA A 707 10.19 -34.93 -27.95
C ALA A 707 9.29 -36.14 -28.23
N GLU A 708 9.67 -36.98 -29.21
CA GLU A 708 8.99 -38.25 -29.48
C GLU A 708 9.02 -39.18 -28.26
N ASP A 709 10.18 -39.31 -27.63
CA ASP A 709 10.34 -40.13 -26.42
C ASP A 709 9.52 -39.59 -25.24
N GLN A 710 9.53 -38.27 -25.02
CA GLN A 710 8.71 -37.62 -24.00
C GLN A 710 7.21 -37.83 -24.23
N GLY A 711 6.73 -37.65 -25.46
CA GLY A 711 5.32 -37.87 -25.79
C GLY A 711 4.87 -39.31 -25.56
N ARG A 712 5.75 -40.29 -25.86
CA ARG A 712 5.51 -41.70 -25.56
C ARG A 712 5.42 -41.94 -24.06
N GLN A 713 6.38 -41.44 -23.28
CA GLN A 713 6.41 -41.62 -21.83
C GLN A 713 5.21 -40.99 -21.12
N ILE A 714 4.78 -39.78 -21.53
CA ILE A 714 3.59 -39.12 -20.98
C ILE A 714 2.33 -39.94 -21.24
N LEU A 715 2.17 -40.46 -22.47
CA LEU A 715 1.03 -41.31 -22.81
C LEU A 715 1.08 -42.63 -22.04
N GLU A 716 2.26 -43.23 -21.91
CA GLU A 716 2.47 -44.47 -21.16
C GLU A 716 2.11 -44.29 -19.68
N LEU A 717 2.53 -43.19 -19.06
CA LEU A 717 2.16 -42.86 -17.68
C LEU A 717 0.66 -42.65 -17.52
N PHE A 718 0.05 -41.87 -18.42
CA PHE A 718 -1.40 -41.65 -18.40
C PHE A 718 -2.20 -42.96 -18.53
N GLN A 719 -1.72 -43.89 -19.36
CA GLN A 719 -2.35 -45.19 -19.59
C GLN A 719 -1.93 -46.26 -18.59
N ARG A 720 -1.04 -45.96 -17.63
CA ARG A 720 -0.42 -46.95 -16.75
C ARG A 720 -1.50 -47.78 -16.06
N GLU A 721 -1.47 -49.08 -16.30
CA GLU A 721 -2.44 -50.06 -15.80
C GLU A 721 -3.93 -49.72 -16.05
N GLY A 722 -4.21 -48.93 -17.10
CA GLY A 722 -5.56 -48.50 -17.45
C GLY A 722 -6.12 -47.37 -16.57
N ALA A 723 -5.27 -46.65 -15.83
CA ALA A 723 -5.68 -45.55 -14.96
C ALA A 723 -6.36 -44.40 -15.73
N GLU A 724 -5.82 -44.00 -16.88
CA GLU A 724 -6.29 -42.84 -17.66
C GLU A 724 -6.32 -41.52 -16.85
N THR A 725 -5.32 -41.31 -15.99
CA THR A 725 -5.20 -40.13 -15.11
C THR A 725 -3.88 -39.41 -15.29
N LEU A 726 -3.87 -38.09 -15.07
CA LEU A 726 -2.64 -37.31 -14.87
C LEU A 726 -2.21 -37.37 -13.40
N SER A 727 -0.91 -37.25 -13.14
CA SER A 727 -0.34 -37.28 -11.78
C SER A 727 -0.72 -36.05 -10.95
N GLU A 728 -0.75 -34.84 -11.53
CA GLU A 728 -1.33 -33.64 -10.88
C GLU A 728 -2.88 -33.73 -10.88
N TYR A 729 -3.40 -34.77 -10.22
CA TYR A 729 -4.77 -35.22 -10.37
C TYR A 729 -5.78 -34.25 -9.75
N ASN A 730 -6.88 -34.07 -10.48
CA ASN A 730 -8.06 -33.33 -10.07
C ASN A 730 -7.74 -31.89 -9.62
N ALA A 731 -6.78 -31.23 -10.28
CA ALA A 731 -6.27 -29.92 -9.87
C ALA A 731 -6.82 -28.81 -10.78
N PRO A 732 -7.89 -28.07 -10.43
CA PRO A 732 -8.58 -27.17 -11.38
C PRO A 732 -7.70 -26.07 -11.97
N THR A 733 -6.72 -25.56 -11.21
CA THR A 733 -5.77 -24.59 -11.77
C THR A 733 -4.87 -25.25 -12.82
N TYR A 734 -4.32 -26.43 -12.52
CA TYR A 734 -3.32 -27.08 -13.37
C TYR A 734 -3.94 -27.76 -14.58
N TYR A 735 -5.13 -28.35 -14.45
CA TYR A 735 -5.90 -28.87 -15.58
C TYR A 735 -6.27 -27.79 -16.60
N GLY A 736 -6.47 -26.54 -16.17
CA GLY A 736 -6.60 -25.43 -17.12
C GLY A 736 -5.34 -25.20 -17.96
N ILE A 737 -4.16 -25.36 -17.36
CA ILE A 737 -2.86 -25.31 -18.04
C ILE A 737 -2.67 -26.54 -18.94
N ASP A 738 -3.05 -27.74 -18.48
CA ASP A 738 -2.97 -28.96 -19.29
C ASP A 738 -3.82 -28.84 -20.56
N VAL A 739 -5.03 -28.27 -20.48
CA VAL A 739 -5.84 -27.98 -21.68
C VAL A 739 -5.13 -27.03 -22.64
N TRP A 740 -4.45 -26.00 -22.13
CA TRP A 740 -3.67 -25.09 -22.97
C TRP A 740 -2.49 -25.79 -23.64
N ALA A 741 -1.71 -26.58 -22.88
CA ALA A 741 -0.56 -27.32 -23.40
C ALA A 741 -0.97 -28.38 -24.45
N LEU A 742 -2.00 -29.17 -24.16
CA LEU A 742 -2.55 -30.18 -25.07
C LEU A 742 -3.18 -29.51 -26.31
N GLY A 743 -3.91 -28.41 -26.14
CA GLY A 743 -4.49 -27.63 -27.24
C GLY A 743 -3.41 -27.02 -28.14
N ALA A 744 -2.34 -26.48 -27.56
CA ALA A 744 -1.18 -25.99 -28.29
C ALA A 744 -0.47 -27.11 -29.05
N GLN A 745 -0.35 -28.31 -28.46
CA GLN A 745 0.20 -29.48 -29.14
C GLN A 745 -0.66 -29.88 -30.34
N ILE A 746 -1.98 -29.97 -30.17
CA ILE A 746 -2.91 -30.32 -31.26
C ILE A 746 -2.83 -29.30 -32.41
N LYS A 747 -2.70 -28.01 -32.07
CA LYS A 747 -2.75 -26.93 -33.07
C LYS A 747 -1.41 -26.66 -33.75
N TYR A 748 -0.29 -26.81 -33.04
CA TYR A 748 1.04 -26.37 -33.52
C TYR A 748 2.08 -27.49 -33.60
N GLY A 749 1.83 -28.65 -32.98
CA GLY A 749 2.70 -29.81 -33.06
C GLY A 749 2.70 -30.47 -34.44
N GLY A 750 3.68 -31.34 -34.68
CA GLY A 750 3.72 -32.18 -35.87
C GLY A 750 2.57 -33.17 -35.86
N SER A 751 1.85 -33.25 -36.98
CA SER A 751 0.60 -34.03 -37.09
C SER A 751 0.75 -35.53 -36.78
N ASN A 752 1.97 -36.07 -36.87
CA ASN A 752 2.27 -37.49 -36.66
C ASN A 752 3.21 -37.73 -35.47
N SER A 753 3.48 -36.72 -34.64
CA SER A 753 4.36 -36.92 -33.49
C SER A 753 3.68 -37.67 -32.36
N SER A 754 4.48 -38.31 -31.52
CA SER A 754 4.00 -39.04 -30.35
C SER A 754 3.23 -38.13 -29.40
N MET A 755 3.69 -36.89 -29.16
CA MET A 755 2.99 -35.97 -28.26
C MET A 755 1.68 -35.44 -28.86
N THR A 756 1.61 -35.17 -30.16
CA THR A 756 0.33 -34.80 -30.81
C THR A 756 -0.67 -35.95 -30.76
N THR A 757 -0.21 -37.17 -30.96
CA THR A 757 -1.05 -38.37 -30.83
C THR A 757 -1.53 -38.56 -29.39
N ALA A 758 -0.63 -38.39 -28.41
CA ALA A 758 -0.96 -38.41 -27.00
C ALA A 758 -1.98 -37.33 -26.64
N ALA A 759 -1.85 -36.12 -27.18
CA ALA A 759 -2.74 -35.02 -26.88
C ALA A 759 -4.20 -35.28 -27.34
N HIS A 760 -4.37 -35.87 -28.53
CA HIS A 760 -5.68 -36.31 -29.03
C HIS A 760 -6.30 -37.42 -28.17
N TYR A 761 -5.47 -38.18 -27.44
CA TYR A 761 -5.92 -39.26 -26.57
C TYR A 761 -6.25 -38.78 -25.15
N ILE A 762 -5.36 -37.97 -24.57
CA ILE A 762 -5.40 -37.51 -23.18
C ILE A 762 -6.49 -36.45 -22.98
N LEU A 763 -6.51 -35.40 -23.82
CA LEU A 763 -7.41 -34.26 -23.65
C LEU A 763 -8.90 -34.65 -23.50
N PRO A 764 -9.50 -35.46 -24.39
CA PRO A 764 -10.92 -35.82 -24.24
C PRO A 764 -11.21 -36.65 -23.00
N ARG A 765 -10.27 -37.52 -22.57
CA ARG A 765 -10.44 -38.38 -21.38
C ARG A 765 -10.31 -37.58 -20.09
N MET A 766 -9.31 -36.71 -20.00
CA MET A 766 -9.13 -35.79 -18.90
C MET A 766 -10.36 -34.88 -18.72
N MET A 767 -10.87 -34.30 -19.82
CA MET A 767 -12.08 -33.46 -19.77
C MET A 767 -13.35 -34.25 -19.43
N GLY A 768 -13.42 -35.53 -19.83
CA GLY A 768 -14.48 -36.45 -19.43
C GLY A 768 -14.44 -36.76 -17.93
N ASP A 769 -13.28 -37.09 -17.39
CA ASP A 769 -13.09 -37.36 -15.97
C ASP A 769 -13.40 -36.13 -15.09
N LEU A 770 -12.97 -34.95 -15.55
CA LEU A 770 -13.34 -33.66 -14.94
C LEU A 770 -14.84 -33.42 -14.91
N ALA A 771 -15.56 -33.76 -15.99
CA ALA A 771 -17.01 -33.64 -16.04
C ALA A 771 -17.71 -34.58 -15.05
N GLU A 772 -17.15 -35.77 -14.79
CA GLU A 772 -17.66 -36.68 -13.76
C GLU A 772 -17.48 -36.09 -12.35
N HIS A 773 -16.36 -35.42 -12.10
CA HIS A 773 -16.03 -34.76 -10.82
C HIS A 773 -16.76 -33.42 -10.60
N TYR A 774 -17.36 -32.85 -11.64
CA TYR A 774 -18.05 -31.56 -11.54
C TYR A 774 -19.48 -31.71 -11.01
N ASN A 775 -19.81 -30.86 -10.03
CA ASN A 775 -21.16 -30.71 -9.50
C ASN A 775 -21.76 -29.38 -10.01
N GLY A 776 -22.68 -29.45 -10.98
CA GLY A 776 -23.32 -28.27 -11.56
C GLY A 776 -24.27 -27.51 -10.62
N TYR A 777 -24.77 -28.15 -9.55
CA TYR A 777 -25.60 -27.47 -8.54
C TYR A 777 -24.74 -26.59 -7.62
N LEU A 778 -23.61 -27.12 -7.13
CA LEU A 778 -22.64 -26.36 -6.34
C LEU A 778 -21.72 -25.48 -7.20
N GLY A 779 -21.70 -25.71 -8.51
CA GLY A 779 -20.85 -25.02 -9.47
C GLY A 779 -19.36 -25.34 -9.31
N ASN A 780 -18.97 -26.43 -8.66
CA ASN A 780 -17.58 -26.68 -8.29
C ASN A 780 -17.14 -28.11 -8.65
N VAL A 781 -15.83 -28.31 -8.80
CA VAL A 781 -15.22 -29.64 -8.97
C VAL A 781 -14.91 -30.21 -7.58
N VAL A 782 -15.38 -31.42 -7.27
CA VAL A 782 -15.06 -32.07 -5.99
C VAL A 782 -13.55 -32.31 -5.90
N GLY A 783 -12.95 -32.19 -4.70
CA GLY A 783 -11.59 -32.68 -4.48
C GLY A 783 -11.51 -34.20 -4.34
N PRO A 784 -10.40 -34.75 -3.81
CA PRO A 784 -9.23 -34.06 -3.29
C PRO A 784 -8.44 -33.41 -4.43
N TYR A 785 -7.56 -32.48 -4.09
CA TYR A 785 -6.76 -31.78 -5.08
C TYR A 785 -5.29 -32.10 -4.85
N ASP A 786 -4.61 -32.61 -5.87
CA ASP A 786 -3.17 -32.79 -5.77
C ASP A 786 -2.46 -31.44 -5.57
N ARG A 787 -2.93 -30.41 -6.30
CA ARG A 787 -2.50 -29.03 -6.10
C ARG A 787 -3.63 -28.05 -6.34
N ALA A 788 -3.90 -27.20 -5.36
CA ALA A 788 -4.97 -26.20 -5.46
C ALA A 788 -4.61 -24.89 -4.77
N TYR A 789 -4.73 -23.80 -5.53
CA TYR A 789 -4.73 -22.44 -4.98
C TYR A 789 -6.09 -22.09 -4.38
N THR A 790 -7.16 -22.42 -5.11
CA THR A 790 -8.55 -22.25 -4.66
C THR A 790 -9.20 -23.61 -4.35
N ARG A 791 -10.12 -23.59 -3.39
CA ARG A 791 -11.01 -24.73 -3.07
C ARG A 791 -12.45 -24.48 -3.53
N ASP A 792 -12.75 -23.33 -4.11
CA ASP A 792 -14.08 -22.95 -4.60
C ASP A 792 -13.96 -22.07 -5.86
N ILE A 793 -14.17 -22.68 -7.03
CA ILE A 793 -14.06 -21.97 -8.31
C ILE A 793 -15.21 -20.98 -8.57
N THR A 794 -16.27 -21.00 -7.74
CA THR A 794 -17.35 -20.02 -7.81
C THR A 794 -16.94 -18.67 -7.23
N GLN A 795 -15.98 -18.68 -6.30
CA GLN A 795 -15.54 -17.49 -5.59
C GLN A 795 -14.15 -17.03 -5.99
N HIS A 796 -13.26 -17.94 -6.38
CA HIS A 796 -11.87 -17.64 -6.73
C HIS A 796 -11.47 -18.32 -8.03
N SER A 797 -10.59 -17.68 -8.80
CA SER A 797 -10.17 -18.22 -10.09
C SER A 797 -9.38 -19.51 -9.99
N ALA A 798 -9.60 -20.36 -10.99
CA ALA A 798 -8.69 -21.41 -11.40
C ALA A 798 -8.60 -21.34 -12.92
N VAL A 799 -7.45 -21.65 -13.53
CA VAL A 799 -7.29 -21.54 -15.00
C VAL A 799 -8.36 -22.36 -15.76
N LEU A 800 -8.86 -23.47 -15.20
CA LEU A 800 -10.00 -24.19 -15.77
C LEU A 800 -11.22 -23.29 -16.00
N SER A 801 -11.52 -22.32 -15.14
CA SER A 801 -12.64 -21.39 -15.36
C SER A 801 -12.43 -20.56 -16.63
N LEU A 802 -11.19 -20.19 -17.01
CA LEU A 802 -10.92 -19.51 -18.27
C LEU A 802 -11.18 -20.42 -19.48
N VAL A 803 -10.78 -21.69 -19.40
CA VAL A 803 -11.08 -22.69 -20.44
C VAL A 803 -12.59 -22.84 -20.63
N LEU A 804 -13.34 -23.00 -19.53
CA LEU A 804 -14.80 -23.11 -19.53
C LEU A 804 -15.46 -21.84 -20.11
N TRP A 805 -14.95 -20.66 -19.75
CA TRP A 805 -15.38 -19.38 -20.32
C TRP A 805 -15.23 -19.42 -21.83
N GLY A 806 -14.04 -19.68 -22.35
CA GLY A 806 -13.78 -19.62 -23.79
C GLY A 806 -14.52 -20.69 -24.60
N LEU A 807 -14.80 -21.87 -24.02
CA LEU A 807 -15.53 -22.95 -24.71
C LEU A 807 -17.04 -22.69 -24.79
N TRP A 808 -17.66 -22.32 -23.66
CA TRP A 808 -19.12 -22.33 -23.49
C TRP A 808 -19.72 -21.00 -23.01
N GLY A 809 -18.88 -20.04 -22.65
CA GLY A 809 -19.27 -18.68 -22.30
C GLY A 809 -19.34 -18.47 -20.80
N ARG A 810 -19.02 -17.24 -20.39
CA ARG A 810 -18.93 -16.84 -18.99
C ARG A 810 -20.24 -17.05 -18.21
N GLU A 811 -21.37 -16.67 -18.80
CA GLU A 811 -22.67 -16.70 -18.14
C GLU A 811 -23.21 -18.12 -17.92
N LYS A 812 -22.74 -19.08 -18.74
CA LYS A 812 -23.19 -20.49 -18.69
C LYS A 812 -22.30 -21.38 -17.84
N THR A 813 -21.08 -20.96 -17.52
CA THR A 813 -20.11 -21.77 -16.78
C THR A 813 -19.88 -21.20 -15.40
N THR A 814 -19.19 -21.92 -14.51
CA THR A 814 -18.80 -21.36 -13.22
C THR A 814 -17.66 -20.37 -13.39
N GLN A 815 -17.84 -19.18 -12.82
CA GLN A 815 -16.89 -18.09 -12.89
C GLN A 815 -16.85 -17.29 -11.60
N PRO A 816 -15.66 -16.97 -11.06
CA PRO A 816 -15.54 -15.96 -10.02
C PRO A 816 -15.92 -14.58 -10.55
N LYS A 817 -16.15 -13.61 -9.68
CA LYS A 817 -16.46 -12.22 -10.09
C LYS A 817 -15.32 -11.67 -10.95
N LYS A 818 -15.63 -10.85 -11.97
CA LYS A 818 -14.63 -10.27 -12.89
C LYS A 818 -13.49 -9.51 -12.20
N MET A 819 -13.74 -8.94 -11.02
CA MET A 819 -12.77 -8.17 -10.23
C MET A 819 -12.15 -8.98 -9.08
N GLU A 820 -12.37 -10.29 -9.04
CA GLU A 820 -11.72 -11.18 -8.08
C GLU A 820 -10.20 -11.21 -8.32
N SER A 821 -9.41 -11.22 -7.25
CA SER A 821 -7.96 -11.06 -7.30
C SER A 821 -7.28 -12.13 -8.14
N ASP A 822 -7.57 -13.41 -7.90
CA ASP A 822 -6.89 -14.50 -8.59
C ASP A 822 -7.25 -14.49 -10.08
N LEU A 823 -8.51 -14.17 -10.42
CA LEU A 823 -8.92 -14.00 -11.82
C LEU A 823 -8.13 -12.91 -12.52
N LEU A 824 -7.87 -11.79 -11.85
CA LEU A 824 -7.09 -10.70 -12.44
C LEU A 824 -5.63 -11.09 -12.70
N PHE A 825 -5.08 -12.10 -12.01
CA PHE A 825 -3.78 -12.71 -12.30
C PHE A 825 -3.89 -13.76 -13.41
N ASP A 826 -4.75 -14.76 -13.26
CA ASP A 826 -4.89 -15.88 -14.19
C ASP A 826 -5.27 -15.42 -15.62
N VAL A 827 -6.08 -14.37 -15.72
CA VAL A 827 -6.52 -13.84 -17.03
C VAL A 827 -5.37 -13.25 -17.85
N ALA A 828 -4.15 -13.12 -17.30
CA ALA A 828 -2.96 -12.84 -18.12
C ALA A 828 -2.73 -13.87 -19.22
N GLN A 829 -3.15 -15.12 -19.00
CA GLN A 829 -3.07 -16.18 -20.00
C GLN A 829 -4.32 -16.30 -20.88
N GLY A 830 -5.39 -15.53 -20.62
CA GLY A 830 -6.69 -15.72 -21.24
C GLY A 830 -6.67 -15.60 -22.77
N ALA A 831 -5.89 -14.67 -23.32
CA ALA A 831 -5.69 -14.51 -24.76
C ALA A 831 -5.00 -15.75 -25.38
N ALA A 832 -3.95 -16.26 -24.74
CA ALA A 832 -3.22 -17.44 -25.19
C ALA A 832 -4.09 -18.70 -25.18
N ILE A 833 -4.93 -18.85 -24.15
CA ILE A 833 -5.93 -19.93 -24.04
C ILE A 833 -6.96 -19.80 -25.15
N ALA A 834 -7.56 -18.62 -25.33
CA ALA A 834 -8.61 -18.39 -26.34
C ALA A 834 -8.18 -18.83 -27.75
N LEU A 835 -6.91 -18.63 -28.09
CA LEU A 835 -6.34 -18.98 -29.39
C LEU A 835 -6.25 -20.49 -29.65
N VAL A 836 -6.29 -21.37 -28.65
CA VAL A 836 -6.22 -22.84 -28.87
C VAL A 836 -7.57 -23.57 -28.77
N LEU A 837 -8.62 -22.88 -28.31
CA LEU A 837 -9.89 -23.54 -27.98
C LEU A 837 -10.69 -24.05 -29.19
N ASP A 838 -10.40 -23.55 -30.39
CA ASP A 838 -10.98 -24.04 -31.64
C ASP A 838 -10.51 -25.47 -31.99
N GLY A 839 -9.27 -25.82 -31.61
CA GLY A 839 -8.74 -27.18 -31.71
C GLY A 839 -9.20 -28.10 -30.57
N VAL A 840 -9.46 -27.54 -29.38
CA VAL A 840 -9.92 -28.30 -28.20
C VAL A 840 -11.37 -28.74 -28.35
N LYS A 841 -12.27 -27.80 -28.69
CA LYS A 841 -13.72 -28.02 -28.66
C LYS A 841 -14.21 -29.25 -29.46
N PRO A 842 -13.72 -29.52 -30.68
CA PRO A 842 -14.18 -30.65 -31.49
C PRO A 842 -13.82 -32.03 -30.92
N LEU A 843 -12.85 -32.11 -30.00
CA LEU A 843 -12.40 -33.36 -29.41
C LEU A 843 -13.20 -33.75 -28.16
N LEU A 844 -13.93 -32.79 -27.56
CA LEU A 844 -14.61 -33.03 -26.29
C LEU A 844 -15.73 -34.07 -26.43
N PRO A 845 -15.79 -35.08 -25.54
CA PRO A 845 -16.86 -36.07 -25.56
C PRO A 845 -18.26 -35.48 -25.41
N ALA A 846 -19.26 -36.21 -25.91
CA ALA A 846 -20.66 -35.87 -25.67
C ALA A 846 -20.97 -35.87 -24.16
N GLY A 847 -21.78 -34.89 -23.71
CA GLY A 847 -22.17 -34.74 -22.30
C GLY A 847 -21.23 -33.86 -21.46
N VAL A 848 -19.98 -33.63 -21.89
CA VAL A 848 -19.05 -32.76 -21.16
C VAL A 848 -19.55 -31.31 -21.11
N GLU A 849 -20.06 -30.77 -22.21
CA GLU A 849 -20.67 -29.43 -22.22
C GLU A 849 -21.88 -29.34 -21.28
N GLU A 850 -22.72 -30.37 -21.25
CA GLU A 850 -23.90 -30.42 -20.38
C GLU A 850 -23.48 -30.42 -18.91
N ALA A 851 -22.49 -31.22 -18.53
CA ALA A 851 -21.96 -31.28 -17.17
C ALA A 851 -21.56 -29.88 -16.66
N PHE A 852 -20.76 -29.14 -17.44
CA PHE A 852 -20.23 -27.83 -17.03
C PHE A 852 -21.20 -26.65 -17.15
N THR A 853 -22.26 -26.80 -17.96
CA THR A 853 -23.23 -25.72 -18.20
C THR A 853 -24.55 -25.90 -17.46
N ALA A 854 -24.85 -27.12 -17.00
CA ALA A 854 -25.97 -27.37 -16.12
C ALA A 854 -25.82 -26.59 -14.80
N ARG A 855 -26.93 -26.02 -14.33
CA ARG A 855 -27.07 -25.39 -13.00
C ARG A 855 -27.67 -26.36 -11.98
N ASP A 856 -27.49 -27.65 -12.22
CA ASP A 856 -27.93 -28.76 -11.37
C ASP A 856 -26.97 -29.94 -11.55
N LEU A 857 -27.09 -30.98 -10.71
CA LEU A 857 -26.33 -32.21 -10.89
C LEU A 857 -26.82 -32.93 -12.16
N VAL A 858 -25.90 -33.18 -13.09
CA VAL A 858 -26.17 -34.02 -14.26
C VAL A 858 -25.98 -35.49 -13.85
N GLY A 859 -27.01 -36.31 -14.06
CA GLY A 859 -27.03 -37.71 -13.67
C GLY A 859 -27.40 -37.95 -12.19
N GLU A 860 -27.23 -39.18 -11.72
CA GLU A 860 -27.47 -39.56 -10.32
C GLU A 860 -26.24 -39.30 -9.44
N ALA A 861 -26.45 -39.38 -8.12
CA ALA A 861 -25.35 -39.36 -7.16
C ALA A 861 -24.38 -40.52 -7.45
N ARG A 862 -23.09 -40.25 -7.35
CA ARG A 862 -22.04 -41.14 -7.85
C ARG A 862 -20.83 -41.15 -6.94
N TRP A 863 -20.24 -42.33 -6.84
CA TRP A 863 -18.96 -42.56 -6.18
C TRP A 863 -17.91 -42.86 -7.25
N LEU A 864 -16.82 -42.12 -7.24
CA LEU A 864 -15.71 -42.27 -8.16
C LEU A 864 -14.52 -42.81 -7.40
N ASN A 865 -13.82 -43.75 -8.03
CA ASN A 865 -12.57 -44.33 -7.54
C ASN A 865 -11.59 -44.33 -8.70
N ARG A 866 -10.44 -43.72 -8.48
CA ARG A 866 -9.39 -43.50 -9.48
C ARG A 866 -8.05 -43.90 -8.91
N THR A 867 -7.23 -44.46 -9.78
CA THR A 867 -5.86 -44.82 -9.49
C THR A 867 -4.97 -43.80 -10.19
N VAL A 868 -4.02 -43.22 -9.47
CA VAL A 868 -3.11 -42.20 -9.98
C VAL A 868 -1.67 -42.67 -9.82
N TYR A 869 -0.86 -42.49 -10.86
CA TYR A 869 0.55 -42.85 -10.89
C TYR A 869 1.41 -41.61 -11.09
N ASP A 870 2.52 -41.50 -10.34
CA ASP A 870 3.40 -40.32 -10.34
C ASP A 870 4.70 -40.53 -11.16
N ASP A 871 5.06 -41.77 -11.50
CA ASP A 871 6.24 -42.11 -12.30
C ASP A 871 6.04 -43.34 -13.20
N LEU A 872 7.08 -43.76 -13.94
CA LEU A 872 7.08 -44.99 -14.74
C LEU A 872 7.84 -46.16 -14.07
N ASP A 873 8.82 -45.87 -13.23
CA ASP A 873 9.85 -46.81 -12.74
C ASP A 873 9.71 -47.18 -11.24
N GLY A 874 8.86 -46.48 -10.47
CA GLY A 874 8.73 -46.51 -9.00
C GLY A 874 7.30 -46.70 -8.48
N GLY A 875 7.15 -46.78 -7.14
CA GLY A 875 6.11 -47.53 -6.43
C GLY A 875 4.96 -46.75 -5.77
N GLU A 876 3.88 -47.51 -5.56
CA GLU A 876 2.57 -47.19 -4.96
C GLU A 876 1.67 -46.21 -5.73
N ALA A 877 0.54 -46.73 -6.19
CA ALA A 877 -0.48 -45.93 -6.83
C ALA A 877 -1.31 -45.19 -5.78
N ARG A 878 -1.61 -43.92 -6.02
CA ARG A 878 -2.52 -43.17 -5.15
C ARG A 878 -3.95 -43.54 -5.50
N VAL A 879 -4.73 -43.86 -4.48
CA VAL A 879 -6.17 -44.10 -4.63
C VAL A 879 -6.90 -42.81 -4.29
N VAL A 880 -7.65 -42.30 -5.27
CA VAL A 880 -8.45 -41.09 -5.14
C VAL A 880 -9.92 -41.46 -5.19
N THR A 881 -10.66 -41.04 -4.17
CA THR A 881 -12.09 -41.33 -4.02
C THR A 881 -12.90 -40.05 -3.89
N SER A 882 -14.02 -40.01 -4.58
CA SER A 882 -14.92 -38.86 -4.59
C SER A 882 -16.38 -39.33 -4.45
N TRP A 883 -17.14 -38.75 -3.55
CA TRP A 883 -18.60 -38.88 -3.49
C TRP A 883 -19.24 -37.58 -3.94
N ILE A 884 -20.20 -37.67 -4.86
CA ILE A 884 -20.88 -36.50 -5.42
C ILE A 884 -22.38 -36.78 -5.38
N SER A 885 -23.09 -35.99 -4.60
CA SER A 885 -24.55 -35.85 -4.65
C SER A 885 -24.91 -34.43 -5.05
N LYS A 886 -26.19 -34.09 -5.11
CA LYS A 886 -26.60 -32.75 -5.54
C LYS A 886 -26.09 -31.69 -4.57
N GLU A 887 -26.40 -31.80 -3.29
CA GLU A 887 -26.11 -30.78 -2.27
C GLU A 887 -24.80 -30.98 -1.51
N LEU A 888 -24.15 -32.14 -1.66
CA LEU A 888 -22.96 -32.54 -0.91
C LEU A 888 -21.96 -33.25 -1.84
N MET A 889 -20.67 -32.89 -1.73
CA MET A 889 -19.58 -33.61 -2.36
C MET A 889 -18.37 -33.74 -1.42
N ILE A 890 -17.69 -34.89 -1.48
CA ILE A 890 -16.63 -35.31 -0.56
C ILE A 890 -15.48 -35.88 -1.40
N GLY A 891 -14.25 -35.48 -1.10
CA GLY A 891 -13.04 -36.00 -1.71
C GLY A 891 -12.04 -36.49 -0.68
N GLY A 892 -11.36 -37.60 -0.96
CA GLY A 892 -10.26 -38.14 -0.17
C GLY A 892 -9.24 -38.87 -1.04
N GLN A 893 -7.95 -38.67 -0.78
CA GLN A 893 -6.87 -39.43 -1.42
C GLN A 893 -5.94 -40.08 -0.40
N GLN A 894 -5.37 -41.19 -0.84
CA GLN A 894 -4.36 -41.94 -0.11
C GLN A 894 -2.99 -41.58 -0.66
N LEU A 895 -2.04 -41.33 0.24
CA LEU A 895 -0.67 -40.98 -0.05
C LEU A 895 0.24 -41.59 1.02
N ASP A 896 1.34 -42.21 0.60
CA ASP A 896 2.38 -42.70 1.49
C ASP A 896 3.75 -42.23 0.97
N GLU A 897 4.25 -41.14 1.54
CA GLU A 897 5.49 -40.50 1.13
C GLU A 897 6.43 -40.19 2.31
N GLU A 898 7.71 -40.03 1.97
CA GLU A 898 8.75 -39.61 2.91
C GLU A 898 8.70 -38.10 3.20
N GLU A 899 8.21 -37.30 2.25
CA GLU A 899 8.16 -35.84 2.33
C GLU A 899 6.75 -35.29 2.22
N ASN A 900 6.50 -34.18 2.93
CA ASN A 900 5.20 -33.53 2.96
C ASN A 900 5.00 -32.65 1.71
N ARG A 901 3.91 -32.86 0.97
CA ARG A 901 3.58 -32.11 -0.27
C ARG A 901 3.18 -30.64 -0.05
N GLY A 902 3.05 -30.18 1.20
CA GLY A 902 2.84 -28.80 1.60
C GLY A 902 1.42 -28.26 1.37
N ASP A 903 1.25 -26.96 1.57
CA ASP A 903 -0.07 -26.29 1.67
C ASP A 903 -0.94 -26.28 0.39
N GLN A 904 -0.35 -26.60 -0.77
CA GLN A 904 -1.10 -26.72 -2.03
C GLN A 904 -1.83 -28.05 -2.14
N PHE A 905 -1.35 -29.07 -1.44
CA PHE A 905 -1.95 -30.39 -1.42
C PHE A 905 -3.22 -30.39 -0.56
N VAL A 906 -4.32 -30.91 -1.10
CA VAL A 906 -5.61 -30.99 -0.42
C VAL A 906 -6.03 -32.46 -0.35
N PRO A 907 -5.56 -33.21 0.65
CA PRO A 907 -5.77 -34.66 0.74
C PRO A 907 -7.22 -35.06 1.00
N ALA A 908 -7.99 -34.19 1.66
CA ALA A 908 -9.41 -34.41 1.92
C ALA A 908 -10.18 -33.10 1.94
N ILE A 909 -11.40 -33.11 1.40
CA ILE A 909 -12.26 -31.93 1.37
C ILE A 909 -13.74 -32.33 1.33
N VAL A 910 -14.58 -31.54 1.99
CA VAL A 910 -16.04 -31.68 1.97
C VAL A 910 -16.65 -30.33 1.63
N HIS A 911 -17.56 -30.33 0.66
CA HIS A 911 -18.31 -29.17 0.21
C HIS A 911 -19.81 -29.45 0.30
N TRP A 912 -20.60 -28.47 0.75
CA TRP A 912 -22.05 -28.57 0.75
C TRP A 912 -22.72 -27.21 0.49
N ALA A 913 -24.01 -27.26 0.15
CA ALA A 913 -24.85 -26.08 -0.01
C ALA A 913 -25.19 -25.43 1.35
N GLY A 914 -24.25 -24.70 1.95
CA GLY A 914 -24.46 -24.07 3.27
C GLY A 914 -25.49 -22.95 3.27
N ASP A 915 -25.75 -22.32 2.12
CA ASP A 915 -26.89 -21.41 1.90
C ASP A 915 -27.46 -21.62 0.49
N LYS A 916 -28.57 -22.37 0.39
CA LYS A 916 -29.25 -22.66 -0.89
C LYS A 916 -29.89 -21.45 -1.57
N GLU A 917 -30.10 -20.37 -0.83
CA GLU A 917 -30.72 -19.15 -1.35
C GLU A 917 -29.70 -18.22 -2.01
N HIS A 918 -28.40 -18.41 -1.74
CA HIS A 918 -27.33 -17.71 -2.44
C HIS A 918 -27.39 -18.02 -3.95
N LYS A 919 -27.04 -17.01 -4.77
CA LYS A 919 -27.11 -17.05 -6.24
C LYS A 919 -25.80 -16.53 -6.84
N PRO A 920 -25.42 -16.98 -8.05
CA PRO A 920 -26.15 -17.91 -8.93
C PRO A 920 -26.12 -19.37 -8.46
N TYR A 921 -25.14 -19.74 -7.64
CA TYR A 921 -25.03 -21.04 -6.98
C TYR A 921 -25.31 -20.89 -5.49
N PRO A 922 -25.75 -21.96 -4.79
CA PRO A 922 -25.68 -22.04 -3.34
C PRO A 922 -24.30 -21.61 -2.82
N LEU A 923 -24.24 -21.06 -1.61
CA LEU A 923 -22.96 -20.74 -1.01
C LEU A 923 -22.25 -22.06 -0.69
N ASN A 924 -21.10 -22.27 -1.33
CA ASN A 924 -20.32 -23.49 -1.21
C ASN A 924 -19.53 -23.45 0.11
N THR A 925 -20.14 -23.90 1.20
CA THR A 925 -19.48 -24.02 2.50
C THR A 925 -18.65 -25.29 2.48
N PHE A 926 -17.41 -25.23 2.98
CA PHE A 926 -16.51 -26.37 2.89
C PHE A 926 -15.51 -26.42 4.03
N PHE A 927 -14.99 -27.61 4.32
CA PHE A 927 -13.77 -27.78 5.10
C PHE A 927 -12.78 -28.69 4.37
N SER A 928 -11.49 -28.41 4.52
CA SER A 928 -10.41 -29.23 3.96
C SER A 928 -9.41 -29.64 5.02
N LEU A 929 -8.86 -30.84 4.92
CA LEU A 929 -7.77 -31.30 5.77
C LEU A 929 -6.49 -30.53 5.44
N TYR A 930 -5.86 -29.93 6.45
CA TYR A 930 -4.50 -29.41 6.36
C TYR A 930 -3.51 -30.59 6.32
N PRO A 931 -2.65 -30.70 5.30
CA PRO A 931 -1.78 -31.85 5.12
C PRO A 931 -0.58 -31.77 6.07
N SER A 932 -0.76 -32.11 7.35
CA SER A 932 0.34 -32.06 8.32
C SER A 932 1.32 -33.22 8.21
N ALA A 933 0.89 -34.40 7.74
CA ALA A 933 1.72 -35.59 7.56
C ALA A 933 2.05 -35.87 6.08
N SER A 934 3.16 -36.56 5.81
CA SER A 934 3.51 -37.03 4.45
C SER A 934 2.86 -38.36 4.07
N SER A 935 2.36 -39.13 5.06
CA SER A 935 1.47 -40.27 4.84
C SER A 935 0.06 -39.94 5.35
N ILE A 936 -0.91 -39.97 4.44
CA ILE A 936 -2.32 -39.62 4.69
C ILE A 936 -3.21 -40.65 4.00
N HIS A 937 -4.09 -41.29 4.77
CA HIS A 937 -5.08 -42.20 4.22
C HIS A 937 -6.48 -41.57 4.39
N ALA A 938 -6.92 -40.83 3.37
CA ALA A 938 -8.25 -40.24 3.31
C ALA A 938 -9.14 -40.95 2.28
N VAL A 939 -10.33 -41.37 2.69
CA VAL A 939 -11.26 -42.13 1.85
C VAL A 939 -12.65 -41.51 1.93
N ALA A 940 -13.15 -41.07 0.77
CA ALA A 940 -14.52 -40.65 0.60
C ALA A 940 -15.39 -41.85 0.20
N SER A 941 -16.56 -41.97 0.82
CA SER A 941 -17.61 -42.92 0.44
C SER A 941 -18.98 -42.22 0.54
N PRO A 942 -20.10 -42.86 0.15
CA PRO A 942 -21.39 -42.20 0.18
C PRO A 942 -21.72 -41.57 1.53
N ASN A 943 -21.74 -40.23 1.56
CA ASN A 943 -22.03 -39.41 2.74
C ASN A 943 -21.04 -39.58 3.91
N HIS A 944 -19.83 -40.07 3.65
CA HIS A 944 -18.87 -40.38 4.72
C HIS A 944 -17.43 -40.06 4.29
N LEU A 945 -16.64 -39.49 5.20
CA LEU A 945 -15.21 -39.24 5.04
C LEU A 945 -14.43 -39.87 6.20
N SER A 946 -13.49 -40.74 5.85
CA SER A 946 -12.55 -41.40 6.76
C SER A 946 -11.16 -40.82 6.57
N VAL A 947 -10.52 -40.29 7.62
CA VAL A 947 -9.13 -39.79 7.57
C VAL A 947 -8.30 -40.45 8.66
N SER A 948 -7.15 -41.03 8.29
CA SER A 948 -6.18 -41.59 9.23
C SER A 948 -4.73 -41.23 8.90
N TYR A 949 -3.90 -41.18 9.94
CA TYR A 949 -2.44 -41.02 9.84
C TYR A 949 -1.71 -42.24 10.41
N PRO A 950 -0.44 -42.48 10.04
CA PRO A 950 0.39 -43.43 10.77
C PRO A 950 0.57 -42.97 12.23
N ASN A 951 0.63 -43.90 13.18
CA ASN A 951 0.55 -43.63 14.62
C ASN A 951 1.73 -42.80 15.19
N ARG A 952 1.71 -41.46 15.10
CA ARG A 952 2.77 -40.55 15.60
C ARG A 952 4.20 -40.91 15.18
N THR A 953 4.39 -41.88 14.30
CA THR A 953 5.69 -42.38 13.84
C THR A 953 6.30 -41.47 12.78
N GLN A 954 5.53 -40.52 12.28
CA GLN A 954 5.92 -39.57 11.24
C GLN A 954 5.63 -38.15 11.72
N GLU A 955 6.45 -37.19 11.31
CA GLU A 955 6.24 -35.78 11.63
C GLU A 955 4.85 -35.30 11.14
N GLY A 956 4.18 -34.52 11.97
CA GLY A 956 2.86 -33.94 11.69
C GLY A 956 1.67 -34.92 11.74
N SER A 957 1.89 -36.19 12.05
CA SER A 957 0.82 -37.18 12.28
C SER A 957 0.16 -37.08 13.68
N ASP A 958 0.55 -36.09 14.49
CA ASP A 958 0.07 -35.88 15.86
C ASP A 958 -1.15 -34.96 15.96
N ILE A 959 -1.65 -34.43 14.84
CA ILE A 959 -2.81 -33.54 14.82
C ILE A 959 -3.55 -33.62 13.49
N PHE A 960 -4.88 -33.75 13.53
CA PHE A 960 -5.76 -33.50 12.40
C PHE A 960 -6.26 -32.06 12.48
N THR A 961 -6.12 -31.28 11.42
CA THR A 961 -6.68 -29.92 11.37
C THR A 961 -7.53 -29.75 10.12
N PHE A 962 -8.79 -29.40 10.30
CA PHE A 962 -9.74 -29.14 9.23
C PHE A 962 -10.03 -27.64 9.15
N ALA A 963 -9.70 -27.05 7.99
CA ALA A 963 -9.88 -25.64 7.71
C ALA A 963 -11.27 -25.40 7.09
N LEU A 964 -12.22 -24.94 7.89
CA LEU A 964 -13.60 -24.60 7.50
C LEU A 964 -13.69 -23.15 6.99
N SER A 965 -14.34 -22.95 5.84
CA SER A 965 -14.59 -21.64 5.24
C SER A 965 -16.01 -21.51 4.69
N ASN A 966 -16.33 -20.32 4.17
CA ASN A 966 -17.60 -19.99 3.51
C ASN A 966 -18.84 -20.24 4.39
N VAL A 967 -18.72 -20.01 5.71
CA VAL A 967 -19.88 -20.02 6.62
C VAL A 967 -20.82 -18.85 6.26
N PRO A 968 -22.12 -19.08 5.97
CA PRO A 968 -23.01 -18.03 5.51
C PRO A 968 -23.17 -16.91 6.54
N PRO A 969 -23.07 -15.62 6.12
CA PRO A 969 -23.36 -14.50 7.00
C PRO A 969 -24.80 -14.53 7.55
N SER A 970 -25.76 -15.04 6.77
CA SER A 970 -27.16 -15.26 7.19
C SER A 970 -27.28 -16.21 8.39
N TRP A 971 -26.32 -17.12 8.55
CA TRP A 971 -26.28 -18.06 9.66
C TRP A 971 -25.63 -17.47 10.92
N THR A 972 -24.64 -16.58 10.79
CA THR A 972 -23.90 -15.97 11.92
C THR A 972 -24.47 -14.63 12.40
N LEU A 973 -24.87 -13.74 11.49
CA LEU A 973 -25.29 -12.37 11.81
C LEU A 973 -26.66 -12.34 12.51
N GLY A 974 -26.70 -11.76 13.71
CA GLY A 974 -27.95 -11.55 14.46
C GLY A 974 -28.58 -12.81 15.07
N THR A 975 -27.97 -13.99 14.89
CA THR A 975 -28.44 -15.27 15.44
C THR A 975 -27.71 -15.69 16.72
N GLY A 976 -26.54 -15.10 16.99
CA GLY A 976 -25.65 -15.47 18.09
C GLY A 976 -24.92 -16.82 17.88
N ARG A 977 -25.02 -17.42 16.69
CA ARG A 977 -24.35 -18.70 16.37
C ARG A 977 -22.85 -18.49 16.14
N GLN A 978 -22.07 -19.46 16.60
CA GLN A 978 -20.61 -19.47 16.48
C GLN A 978 -20.15 -20.87 16.08
N VAL A 979 -19.06 -20.96 15.31
CA VAL A 979 -18.42 -22.23 14.98
C VAL A 979 -17.59 -22.68 16.19
N MET A 980 -18.01 -23.77 16.83
CA MET A 980 -17.30 -24.39 17.98
C MET A 980 -16.71 -25.76 17.64
N GLY A 981 -16.96 -26.25 16.44
CA GLY A 981 -16.50 -27.53 15.90
C GLY A 981 -17.35 -27.91 14.69
N PHE A 982 -17.46 -29.21 14.42
CA PHE A 982 -18.37 -29.73 13.40
C PHE A 982 -19.83 -29.79 13.87
N GLU A 983 -20.06 -29.66 15.18
CA GLU A 983 -21.41 -29.56 15.72
C GLU A 983 -22.09 -28.24 15.31
N ASN A 984 -23.38 -28.34 14.96
CA ASN A 984 -24.23 -27.19 14.65
C ASN A 984 -23.65 -26.30 13.53
N LEU A 985 -23.38 -26.87 12.36
CA LEU A 985 -23.01 -26.15 11.15
C LEU A 985 -24.25 -25.80 10.30
N PRO A 986 -24.19 -24.78 9.43
CA PRO A 986 -25.29 -24.42 8.55
C PRO A 986 -25.62 -25.56 7.57
N CYS A 987 -26.87 -26.01 7.57
CA CYS A 987 -27.40 -26.97 6.58
C CYS A 987 -26.71 -28.35 6.53
N VAL A 988 -25.95 -28.72 7.56
CA VAL A 988 -25.30 -30.03 7.65
C VAL A 988 -25.27 -30.55 9.09
N GLU A 989 -25.55 -31.84 9.24
CA GLU A 989 -25.30 -32.64 10.44
C GLU A 989 -24.05 -33.48 10.17
N ILE A 990 -23.02 -33.36 11.03
CA ILE A 990 -21.80 -34.16 10.95
C ILE A 990 -21.63 -34.90 12.27
N GLU A 991 -21.72 -36.22 12.22
CA GLU A 991 -21.36 -37.11 13.32
C GLU A 991 -19.88 -37.43 13.22
N VAL A 992 -19.14 -37.19 14.31
CA VAL A 992 -17.67 -37.30 14.35
C VAL A 992 -17.28 -38.43 15.28
N GLU A 993 -16.63 -39.46 14.76
CA GLU A 993 -15.97 -40.48 15.57
C GLU A 993 -14.46 -40.26 15.53
N ALA A 994 -13.88 -39.88 16.67
CA ALA A 994 -12.46 -39.58 16.82
C ALA A 994 -11.94 -40.23 18.11
N GLU A 995 -12.15 -41.54 18.26
CA GLU A 995 -11.86 -42.29 19.49
C GLU A 995 -10.41 -42.10 19.93
N GLY A 996 -10.20 -41.73 21.20
CA GLY A 996 -8.88 -41.49 21.78
C GLY A 996 -8.18 -40.20 21.34
N LEU A 997 -8.79 -39.38 20.48
CA LEU A 997 -8.27 -38.06 20.09
C LEU A 997 -8.85 -36.93 20.96
N VAL A 998 -8.10 -35.84 21.12
CA VAL A 998 -8.48 -34.70 21.95
C VAL A 998 -8.87 -33.51 21.07
N LYS A 999 -10.17 -33.18 21.02
CA LYS A 999 -10.69 -31.99 20.35
C LYS A 999 -10.12 -30.71 20.97
N GLN A 1000 -9.65 -29.80 20.11
CA GLN A 1000 -9.14 -28.49 20.50
C GLN A 1000 -10.21 -27.39 20.36
N ASN A 1001 -9.96 -26.24 20.99
CA ASN A 1001 -10.78 -25.04 20.76
C ASN A 1001 -10.63 -24.56 19.32
N VAL A 1002 -11.75 -24.18 18.69
CA VAL A 1002 -11.73 -23.61 17.34
C VAL A 1002 -11.00 -22.26 17.36
N THR A 1003 -10.10 -22.07 16.39
CA THR A 1003 -9.44 -20.80 16.14
C THR A 1003 -9.91 -20.21 14.83
N TYR A 1004 -9.98 -18.88 14.74
CA TYR A 1004 -10.37 -18.16 13.54
C TYR A 1004 -9.39 -17.01 13.28
N GLY A 1005 -9.12 -16.72 12.01
CA GLY A 1005 -8.30 -15.57 11.60
C GLY A 1005 -6.94 -15.95 11.01
N THR A 1006 -6.60 -17.24 10.97
CA THR A 1006 -5.43 -17.71 10.20
C THR A 1006 -5.78 -17.70 8.72
N ALA A 1007 -4.91 -17.09 7.91
CA ALA A 1007 -5.06 -17.05 6.46
C ALA A 1007 -4.17 -18.12 5.80
N LEU A 1008 -4.74 -18.97 4.94
CA LEU A 1008 -3.99 -19.80 3.99
C LEU A 1008 -4.20 -19.22 2.59
N ARG A 1009 -3.13 -18.75 1.93
CA ARG A 1009 -3.20 -18.12 0.60
C ARG A 1009 -4.29 -17.03 0.49
N ASN A 1010 -4.39 -16.14 1.49
CA ASN A 1010 -5.38 -15.06 1.60
C ASN A 1010 -6.82 -15.46 1.95
N HIS A 1011 -7.10 -16.75 2.16
CA HIS A 1011 -8.41 -17.20 2.63
C HIS A 1011 -8.41 -17.38 4.15
N LEU A 1012 -9.39 -16.79 4.85
CA LEU A 1012 -9.54 -16.93 6.30
C LEU A 1012 -10.34 -18.20 6.63
N PHE A 1013 -9.86 -18.98 7.61
CA PHE A 1013 -10.49 -20.23 8.01
C PHE A 1013 -10.80 -20.28 9.51
N TYR A 1014 -11.79 -21.11 9.84
CA TYR A 1014 -11.94 -21.70 11.17
C TYR A 1014 -11.15 -23.01 11.20
N ASN A 1015 -10.21 -23.15 12.12
CA ASN A 1015 -9.48 -24.40 12.30
C ASN A 1015 -10.17 -25.25 13.36
N ILE A 1016 -10.64 -26.44 12.95
CA ILE A 1016 -11.20 -27.47 13.82
C ILE A 1016 -10.15 -28.57 13.94
N SER A 1017 -9.59 -28.77 15.12
CA SER A 1017 -8.44 -29.67 15.30
C SER A 1017 -8.67 -30.78 16.34
N TYR A 1018 -8.09 -31.94 16.08
CA TYR A 1018 -8.07 -33.11 16.96
C TYR A 1018 -6.62 -33.56 17.15
N VAL A 1019 -6.11 -33.48 18.38
CA VAL A 1019 -4.74 -33.87 18.72
C VAL A 1019 -4.69 -35.36 19.07
N VAL A 1020 -3.65 -36.04 18.59
CA VAL A 1020 -3.32 -37.41 18.94
C VAL A 1020 -2.46 -37.42 20.22
N PRO A 1021 -2.95 -37.94 21.36
CA PRO A 1021 -2.18 -38.00 22.61
C PRO A 1021 -0.85 -38.75 22.47
N GLU A 1022 0.13 -38.46 23.32
CA GLU A 1022 1.45 -39.14 23.30
C GLU A 1022 1.33 -40.64 23.60
N GLU A 1023 0.34 -40.99 24.43
CA GLU A 1023 0.07 -42.36 24.86
C GLU A 1023 -0.84 -43.14 23.90
N PHE A 1024 -1.31 -42.54 22.81
CA PHE A 1024 -2.23 -43.18 21.86
C PHE A 1024 -1.62 -44.45 21.24
N GLN A 1025 -2.43 -45.51 21.12
CA GLN A 1025 -2.03 -46.79 20.55
C GLN A 1025 -2.97 -47.16 19.39
N GLY A 1026 -2.40 -47.63 18.27
CA GLY A 1026 -3.17 -47.97 17.08
C GLY A 1026 -3.14 -46.86 16.01
N VAL A 1027 -4.00 -46.94 15.00
CA VAL A 1027 -4.04 -45.96 13.91
C VAL A 1027 -4.99 -44.82 14.30
N PRO A 1028 -4.51 -43.58 14.53
CA PRO A 1028 -5.39 -42.47 14.83
C PRO A 1028 -6.28 -42.15 13.63
N LYS A 1029 -7.58 -41.97 13.88
CA LYS A 1029 -8.59 -41.82 12.85
C LYS A 1029 -9.65 -40.78 13.23
N VAL A 1030 -10.13 -40.04 12.24
CA VAL A 1030 -11.32 -39.21 12.31
C VAL A 1030 -12.30 -39.69 11.25
N GLU A 1031 -13.44 -40.17 11.69
CA GLU A 1031 -14.59 -40.56 10.86
C GLU A 1031 -15.63 -39.44 10.88
N LEU A 1032 -16.19 -39.14 9.72
CA LEU A 1032 -17.16 -38.06 9.54
C LEU A 1032 -18.36 -38.59 8.73
N ASP A 1033 -19.47 -38.88 9.42
CA ASP A 1033 -20.76 -39.19 8.78
C ASP A 1033 -21.53 -37.89 8.54
N ILE A 1034 -21.81 -37.60 7.28
CA ILE A 1034 -22.24 -36.27 6.83
C ILE A 1034 -23.62 -36.35 6.22
N LYS A 1035 -24.57 -35.63 6.81
CA LYS A 1035 -25.95 -35.56 6.33
C LYS A 1035 -26.33 -34.12 6.04
N TYR A 1036 -26.68 -33.85 4.80
CA TYR A 1036 -27.27 -32.56 4.43
C TYR A 1036 -28.69 -32.42 5.02
N THR A 1037 -29.02 -31.25 5.58
CA THR A 1037 -30.26 -31.05 6.37
C THR A 1037 -31.18 -29.94 5.86
N CYS A 1038 -30.80 -29.25 4.79
CA CYS A 1038 -31.61 -28.23 4.13
C CYS A 1038 -32.18 -28.76 2.80
#